data_AF-A0A959J118-F1
#
_entry.id   AF-A0A959J118-F1
#
_cell.length_a   1.000
_cell.length_b   1.000
_cell.length_c   1.000
_cell.angle_alpha   90.00
_cell.angle_beta   90.00
_cell.angle_gamma   90.00
#
_symmetry.space_group_name_H-M   'P 1'
#
loop_
_entity.id
_entity.type
_entity.pdbx_description
1 polymer ?
#
loop_
_entity_poly.entity_id
_entity_poly.type
_entity_poly.pdbx_seq_one_letter_code
_entity_poly.pdbx_strand_id
1 'polypeptide(L)'
;MPTTHTLTRDPFLIREVIAFPRVDEFYSLLQDRLHMEVEGYFLEHNFTMFINALPRLESTTITRYQDVPLIYAGIPRQRELLEGSVRNWKEELDEHWDFLDVTDLNSKTAVVSSQLFKAFYRGDYKLSDIPKVSMGNLADYFEAILYPDSSFKTATPRQHAEYHILQSYFNVMEDKYLSIPLIEFGEFDGIIHLVYSAADAEALNEKVIAKMIKAFSILYENLILDWDLVGRNMEKSEAIQLSLSPVFYEYINKNPILKELKYDEYYKKYLLYFKERIRLNDRVIHSKVYSPYLKAAIISIMIDSYAHNISAHSLIALSWWFKRRADRIQHEKAIHLEETAELKDIVQEHLPPGYDHDRLLELIAPWMEGYFVKDTEDEYDVVKFPGSLDREIYPLIKFLMQKGAFWSGIARDNHFGGESASMFDVLWEDFINNPLYLGTIAKSEDIFKISICFTKYADQLKSSEEKISCFRPKQLHDEGVFVEIDIKNKRPDAKKNEAGEYYIELETGEKLWFSEHKEFEEMSDFVNPGKDYVKIKEYLKSSNVFFPGEVVGRHAFFTMLENEIRNVKHYKGDDLVGIQKNGLKLYISMQETNVRPKDSGVIDNNMPNELYRVGVWIGTPTQLKVDAMQPLVRRKFEALMGDIMDSDTFSPRLGGSFQDKICAGMLFNNKFSSVQSGDENPTRDKANDSDRDLGYFPWIIPATSPESAPHDDIEVCKKVKESDNEFDKKYNHERGYFKKYFHVWKAANIKQVSRMRQDDFIWENLARFRFVSLFAPIGERQQLWEKVRATGVIRIINQPQTQQGDQPRGYDILEAYKLWLREWISEDALRINILIDGLLTGRMSFDKNSDEVFRYYNTNELTDDHPFSGHKHTIQLAHGGFSSDSNLLRYRSHGIYRTYFMRDITDGSPVSVLEQSRLIELFEVLTTKVTIFDNRIRQRIRNNDREKIFKQVLNISIHSEEQPIMDKQGLWYGNWEDQKKDIAASQFLILHLSFIEKLLLTKYGAHPDYADENIGLFIEEEIMPLVSINGTIRKNFILVITSGRGRTKWWKRLEEKREYMPFTQFTIFRPIESIISGFEDALGRKDDIELKYNLCKVLFGS
;
A
#
# COMPACT_ATOMS: atom_id res chain seq x y z
N MET A 1 -17.19 8.52 54.59
CA MET A 1 -17.22 7.04 54.67
C MET A 1 -18.59 6.55 54.23
N PRO A 2 -18.63 5.81 53.13
CA PRO A 2 -19.45 4.60 53.04
C PRO A 2 -18.62 3.39 52.64
N THR A 3 -19.02 2.26 53.16
CA THR A 3 -18.41 0.94 53.19
C THR A 3 -18.21 0.31 51.81
N THR A 4 -16.95 0.00 51.50
CA THR A 4 -16.52 -0.90 50.43
C THR A 4 -16.93 -2.35 50.73
N HIS A 5 -17.99 -2.83 50.10
CA HIS A 5 -18.13 -4.27 49.84
C HIS A 5 -17.53 -4.56 48.46
N THR A 6 -16.22 -4.79 48.43
CA THR A 6 -15.60 -5.54 47.34
C THR A 6 -16.05 -7.00 47.45
N LEU A 7 -17.10 -7.35 46.72
CA LEU A 7 -17.32 -8.73 46.31
C LEU A 7 -16.12 -9.13 45.46
N THR A 8 -15.22 -9.93 46.02
CA THR A 8 -14.27 -10.75 45.27
C THR A 8 -15.09 -11.55 44.26
N ARG A 9 -15.07 -11.14 42.98
CA ARG A 9 -15.66 -11.89 41.87
C ARG A 9 -14.94 -13.22 41.82
N ASP A 10 -15.62 -14.30 42.17
CA ASP A 10 -15.16 -15.63 41.86
C ASP A 10 -15.11 -15.73 40.32
N PRO A 11 -13.91 -15.85 39.69
CA PRO A 11 -13.81 -15.96 38.23
C PRO A 11 -14.52 -17.20 37.68
N PHE A 12 -14.89 -18.15 38.54
CA PHE A 12 -15.63 -19.35 38.17
C PHE A 12 -17.15 -19.14 37.99
N LEU A 13 -17.72 -17.92 38.04
CA LEU A 13 -19.19 -17.77 38.01
C LEU A 13 -19.81 -17.53 36.63
N ILE A 14 -19.03 -17.07 35.65
CA ILE A 14 -19.51 -16.54 34.37
C ILE A 14 -18.85 -17.31 33.21
N ARG A 15 -19.65 -17.76 32.23
CA ARG A 15 -19.19 -18.39 30.98
C ARG A 15 -19.74 -17.62 29.78
N GLU A 16 -18.89 -17.38 28.80
CA GLU A 16 -19.33 -16.90 27.48
C GLU A 16 -19.65 -18.09 26.58
N VAL A 17 -20.83 -18.08 25.96
CA VAL A 17 -21.28 -19.02 24.93
C VAL A 17 -21.20 -18.27 23.60
N ILE A 18 -20.38 -18.78 22.68
CA ILE A 18 -20.05 -18.10 21.42
C ILE A 18 -21.03 -18.55 20.33
N ALA A 19 -21.53 -17.59 19.54
CA ALA A 19 -22.36 -17.85 18.36
C ALA A 19 -21.59 -18.66 17.31
N PHE A 20 -22.25 -19.50 16.50
CA PHE A 20 -21.65 -20.20 15.35
C PHE A 20 -22.32 -19.78 14.04
N PRO A 21 -21.56 -19.44 12.96
CA PRO A 21 -22.16 -19.22 11.65
C PRO A 21 -22.63 -20.54 11.05
N ARG A 22 -23.78 -20.49 10.35
CA ARG A 22 -24.44 -21.68 9.78
C ARG A 22 -24.64 -22.77 10.85
N VAL A 23 -25.19 -22.37 12.00
CA VAL A 23 -25.35 -23.21 13.19
C VAL A 23 -26.14 -24.50 12.92
N ASP A 24 -27.11 -24.46 12.01
CA ASP A 24 -27.90 -25.64 11.63
C ASP A 24 -27.05 -26.71 10.94
N GLU A 25 -26.11 -26.30 10.08
CA GLU A 25 -25.17 -27.21 9.43
C GLU A 25 -24.14 -27.76 10.41
N PHE A 26 -23.68 -26.92 11.34
CA PHE A 26 -22.80 -27.36 12.41
C PHE A 26 -23.45 -28.47 13.24
N TYR A 27 -24.68 -28.26 13.70
CA TYR A 27 -25.40 -29.27 14.47
C TYR A 27 -25.80 -30.50 13.64
N SER A 28 -26.09 -30.34 12.35
CA SER A 28 -26.30 -31.49 11.46
C SER A 28 -25.05 -32.37 11.35
N LEU A 29 -23.88 -31.77 11.18
CA LEU A 29 -22.61 -32.50 11.14
C LEU A 29 -22.23 -33.09 12.50
N LEU A 30 -22.56 -32.41 13.59
CA LEU A 30 -22.40 -32.98 14.93
C LEU A 30 -23.27 -34.23 15.07
N GLN A 31 -24.55 -34.16 14.69
CA GLN A 31 -25.47 -35.29 14.70
C GLN A 31 -24.90 -36.47 13.93
N ASP A 32 -24.36 -36.24 12.72
CA ASP A 32 -23.71 -37.29 11.92
C ASP A 32 -22.50 -37.92 12.61
N ARG A 33 -21.57 -37.09 13.11
CA ARG A 33 -20.34 -37.59 13.74
C ARG A 33 -20.65 -38.42 14.97
N LEU A 34 -21.60 -37.96 15.80
CA LEU A 34 -21.99 -38.66 17.01
C LEU A 34 -22.77 -39.94 16.69
N HIS A 35 -23.69 -39.92 15.71
CA HIS A 35 -24.41 -41.12 15.29
C HIS A 35 -23.47 -42.20 14.75
N MET A 36 -22.51 -41.82 13.90
CA MET A 36 -21.49 -42.74 13.36
C MET A 36 -20.63 -43.34 14.48
N GLU A 37 -20.31 -42.55 15.52
CA GLU A 37 -19.58 -43.04 16.68
C GLU A 37 -20.40 -44.04 17.49
N VAL A 38 -21.71 -43.82 17.67
CA VAL A 38 -22.62 -44.76 18.35
C VAL A 38 -22.77 -46.08 17.60
N GLU A 39 -22.84 -46.06 16.26
CA GLU A 39 -22.81 -47.28 15.43
C GLU A 39 -21.53 -48.10 15.64
N GLY A 40 -20.43 -47.44 16.04
CA GLY A 40 -19.18 -48.11 16.41
C GLY A 40 -19.23 -48.85 17.76
N TYR A 41 -20.25 -48.60 18.59
CA TYR A 41 -20.53 -49.37 19.81
C TYR A 41 -21.45 -50.54 19.46
N PHE A 42 -21.38 -51.63 20.24
CA PHE A 42 -22.11 -52.88 19.99
C PHE A 42 -23.64 -52.77 20.26
N LEU A 43 -24.33 -51.78 19.67
CA LEU A 43 -25.79 -51.76 19.60
C LEU A 43 -26.21 -52.59 18.38
N GLU A 44 -26.87 -53.72 18.62
CA GLU A 44 -27.26 -54.64 17.54
C GLU A 44 -28.62 -54.24 16.92
N HIS A 45 -29.34 -53.31 17.56
CA HIS A 45 -30.67 -52.85 17.16
C HIS A 45 -30.69 -51.34 16.85
N ASN A 46 -31.82 -50.87 16.30
CA ASN A 46 -32.02 -49.45 15.97
C ASN A 46 -31.86 -48.56 17.21
N PHE A 47 -31.27 -47.38 17.02
CA PHE A 47 -31.18 -46.33 18.02
C PHE A 47 -31.42 -44.95 17.38
N THR A 48 -31.71 -43.95 18.20
CA THR A 48 -31.72 -42.54 17.79
C THR A 48 -31.21 -41.66 18.92
N MET A 49 -30.89 -40.42 18.60
CA MET A 49 -30.26 -39.51 19.56
C MET A 49 -30.79 -38.09 19.41
N PHE A 50 -31.32 -37.53 20.49
CA PHE A 50 -31.67 -36.11 20.57
C PHE A 50 -30.55 -35.33 21.26
N ILE A 51 -30.02 -34.30 20.59
CA ILE A 51 -29.02 -33.40 21.18
C ILE A 51 -29.74 -32.16 21.69
N ASN A 52 -29.67 -31.93 23.00
CA ASN A 52 -30.18 -30.72 23.64
C ASN A 52 -28.99 -29.84 24.04
N ALA A 53 -28.69 -28.81 23.25
CA ALA A 53 -27.50 -27.98 23.41
C ALA A 53 -27.83 -26.52 23.71
N LEU A 54 -26.84 -25.76 24.17
CA LEU A 54 -26.97 -24.31 24.31
C LEU A 54 -27.21 -23.66 22.93
N PRO A 55 -28.06 -22.62 22.83
CA PRO A 55 -28.28 -21.91 21.58
C PRO A 55 -27.02 -21.13 21.17
N ARG A 56 -26.62 -21.29 19.91
CA ARG A 56 -25.43 -20.64 19.34
C ARG A 56 -25.74 -19.74 18.14
N LEU A 57 -26.96 -19.20 18.08
CA LEU A 57 -27.33 -18.19 17.10
C LEU A 57 -26.66 -16.83 17.39
N GLU A 58 -26.55 -16.47 18.67
CA GLU A 58 -25.94 -15.23 19.15
C GLU A 58 -25.00 -15.49 20.33
N SER A 59 -23.97 -14.63 20.50
CA SER A 59 -23.04 -14.79 21.63
C SER A 59 -23.72 -14.30 22.90
N THR A 60 -23.72 -15.12 23.94
CA THR A 60 -24.38 -14.80 25.22
C THR A 60 -23.47 -15.11 26.40
N THR A 61 -23.71 -14.44 27.52
CA THR A 61 -23.00 -14.72 28.76
C THR A 61 -23.95 -15.39 29.74
N ILE A 62 -23.62 -16.60 30.17
CA ILE A 62 -24.41 -17.38 31.11
C ILE A 62 -23.72 -17.43 32.47
N THR A 63 -24.52 -17.48 33.54
CA THR A 63 -24.00 -17.74 34.89
C THR A 63 -24.21 -19.20 35.26
N ARG A 64 -23.21 -19.79 35.92
CA ARG A 64 -23.13 -21.23 36.21
C ARG A 64 -24.23 -21.79 37.14
N TYR A 65 -25.10 -20.93 37.66
CA TYR A 65 -26.18 -21.30 38.58
C TYR A 65 -27.58 -20.92 38.08
N GLN A 66 -27.67 -20.20 36.95
CA GLN A 66 -28.93 -19.74 36.37
C GLN A 66 -29.54 -20.84 35.49
N ASP A 67 -30.88 -20.85 35.40
CA ASP A 67 -31.58 -21.69 34.44
C ASP A 67 -31.33 -21.13 33.03
N VAL A 68 -30.65 -21.92 32.19
CA VAL A 68 -30.33 -21.57 30.81
C VAL A 68 -31.30 -22.27 29.84
N PRO A 69 -31.77 -21.59 28.78
CA PRO A 69 -32.52 -22.25 27.73
C PRO A 69 -31.57 -23.13 26.89
N LEU A 70 -32.02 -24.34 26.56
CA LEU A 70 -31.41 -25.24 25.58
C LEU A 70 -32.26 -25.25 24.30
N ILE A 71 -31.77 -25.85 23.23
CA ILE A 71 -32.51 -26.08 21.98
C ILE A 71 -32.34 -27.54 21.55
N TYR A 72 -33.23 -28.04 20.70
CA TYR A 72 -32.92 -29.25 19.94
C TYR A 72 -31.94 -28.91 18.81
N ALA A 73 -30.79 -29.56 18.84
CA ALA A 73 -29.72 -29.34 17.87
C ALA A 73 -29.76 -30.46 16.81
N GLY A 74 -29.84 -30.07 15.53
CA GLY A 74 -29.69 -31.00 14.40
C GLY A 74 -30.91 -31.86 14.08
N ILE A 75 -32.12 -31.40 14.42
CA ILE A 75 -33.38 -32.13 14.17
C ILE A 75 -33.55 -32.59 12.72
N PRO A 76 -33.34 -31.75 11.68
CA PRO A 76 -33.50 -32.19 10.30
C PRO A 76 -32.63 -33.40 9.97
N ARG A 77 -31.38 -33.41 10.47
CA ARG A 77 -30.46 -34.51 10.24
C ARG A 77 -30.79 -35.75 11.07
N GLN A 78 -31.25 -35.58 12.30
CA GLN A 78 -31.74 -36.70 13.11
C GLN A 78 -32.90 -37.42 12.42
N ARG A 79 -33.85 -36.67 11.84
CA ARG A 79 -34.96 -37.21 11.07
C ARG A 79 -34.46 -38.01 9.86
N GLU A 80 -33.49 -37.48 9.11
CA GLU A 80 -32.89 -38.20 7.99
C GLU A 80 -32.23 -39.52 8.41
N LEU A 81 -31.58 -39.55 9.57
CA LEU A 81 -30.94 -40.76 10.10
C LEU A 81 -31.97 -41.79 10.57
N LEU A 82 -33.11 -41.34 11.12
CA LEU A 82 -34.16 -42.22 11.64
C LEU A 82 -35.14 -42.71 10.55
N GLU A 83 -35.55 -41.84 9.63
CA GLU A 83 -36.55 -42.13 8.57
C GLU A 83 -35.92 -42.43 7.20
N GLY A 84 -34.62 -42.17 7.04
CA GLY A 84 -33.93 -42.24 5.76
C GLY A 84 -34.10 -40.98 4.92
N SER A 85 -33.91 -41.11 3.60
CA SER A 85 -34.02 -39.96 2.68
C SER A 85 -35.40 -39.31 2.71
N VAL A 86 -35.49 -38.01 2.39
CA VAL A 86 -36.73 -37.19 2.35
C VAL A 86 -37.92 -37.88 1.65
N ARG A 87 -37.67 -38.76 0.69
CA ARG A 87 -38.71 -39.54 -0.02
C ARG A 87 -39.42 -40.60 0.82
N ASN A 88 -38.84 -40.97 1.97
CA ASN A 88 -39.33 -42.00 2.88
C ASN A 88 -39.92 -41.40 4.16
N TRP A 89 -39.98 -40.06 4.24
CA TRP A 89 -40.50 -39.37 5.41
C TRP A 89 -41.99 -39.64 5.59
N LYS A 90 -42.39 -39.89 6.83
CA LYS A 90 -43.80 -40.07 7.17
C LYS A 90 -44.46 -38.70 7.34
N GLU A 91 -45.37 -38.35 6.43
CA GLU A 91 -46.08 -37.06 6.45
C GLU A 91 -46.83 -36.84 7.78
N GLU A 92 -47.34 -37.90 8.41
CA GLU A 92 -48.00 -37.84 9.72
C GLU A 92 -47.08 -37.41 10.88
N LEU A 93 -45.76 -37.41 10.70
CA LEU A 93 -44.79 -36.96 11.70
C LEU A 93 -44.27 -35.54 11.45
N ASP A 94 -44.64 -34.91 10.33
CA ASP A 94 -44.14 -33.58 9.94
C ASP A 94 -44.41 -32.54 11.03
N GLU A 95 -45.65 -32.48 11.53
CA GLU A 95 -46.03 -31.51 12.56
C GLU A 95 -45.24 -31.69 13.88
N HIS A 96 -44.80 -32.91 14.18
CA HIS A 96 -44.03 -33.21 15.38
C HIS A 96 -42.57 -32.86 15.22
N TRP A 97 -41.96 -33.14 14.06
CA TRP A 97 -40.59 -32.75 13.76
C TRP A 97 -40.43 -31.24 13.65
N ASP A 98 -41.34 -30.57 12.93
CA ASP A 98 -41.35 -29.11 12.81
C ASP A 98 -41.53 -28.45 14.17
N PHE A 99 -42.37 -29.02 15.04
CA PHE A 99 -42.54 -28.55 16.41
C PHE A 99 -41.23 -28.64 17.20
N LEU A 100 -40.50 -29.76 17.13
CA LEU A 100 -39.24 -29.91 17.86
C LEU A 100 -38.14 -28.95 17.35
N ASP A 101 -38.06 -28.72 16.03
CA ASP A 101 -37.05 -27.87 15.40
C ASP A 101 -37.14 -26.40 15.86
N VAL A 102 -38.35 -25.89 16.09
CA VAL A 102 -38.58 -24.48 16.48
C VAL A 102 -38.77 -24.27 18.00
N THR A 103 -38.65 -25.32 18.82
CA THR A 103 -38.95 -25.24 20.26
C THR A 103 -37.72 -24.95 21.12
N ASP A 104 -37.74 -23.81 21.83
CA ASP A 104 -36.80 -23.53 22.92
C ASP A 104 -37.12 -24.35 24.19
N LEU A 105 -36.08 -24.93 24.79
CA LEU A 105 -36.15 -25.79 25.97
C LEU A 105 -35.80 -24.99 27.25
N ASN A 106 -36.76 -24.76 28.13
CA ASN A 106 -36.52 -24.11 29.43
C ASN A 106 -36.92 -25.02 30.60
N SER A 107 -36.69 -24.57 31.84
CA SER A 107 -36.94 -25.38 33.05
C SER A 107 -38.41 -25.81 33.25
N LYS A 108 -39.37 -25.23 32.50
CA LYS A 108 -40.78 -25.64 32.48
C LYS A 108 -41.12 -26.63 31.36
N THR A 109 -40.42 -26.56 30.22
CA THR A 109 -40.71 -27.37 29.02
C THR A 109 -39.78 -28.58 28.87
N ALA A 110 -38.62 -28.59 29.53
CA ALA A 110 -37.56 -29.59 29.39
C ALA A 110 -37.03 -30.08 30.75
N VAL A 111 -37.94 -30.49 31.64
CA VAL A 111 -37.63 -30.78 33.05
C VAL A 111 -36.44 -31.72 33.22
N VAL A 112 -36.38 -32.84 32.47
CA VAL A 112 -35.29 -33.83 32.57
C VAL A 112 -33.96 -33.24 32.08
N SER A 113 -33.93 -32.67 30.87
CA SER A 113 -32.71 -32.11 30.29
C SER A 113 -32.16 -30.93 31.11
N SER A 114 -33.03 -30.02 31.56
CA SER A 114 -32.63 -28.87 32.39
C SER A 114 -32.16 -29.29 33.79
N GLN A 115 -32.79 -30.30 34.41
CA GLN A 115 -32.36 -30.83 35.71
C GLN A 115 -31.01 -31.54 35.61
N LEU A 116 -30.84 -32.41 34.60
CA LEU A 116 -29.58 -33.13 34.39
C LEU A 116 -28.44 -32.19 34.02
N PHE A 117 -28.68 -31.22 33.11
CA PHE A 117 -27.69 -30.20 32.77
C PHE A 117 -27.20 -29.47 34.02
N LYS A 118 -28.13 -28.99 34.85
CA LYS A 118 -27.81 -28.28 36.10
C LYS A 118 -27.04 -29.15 37.10
N ALA A 119 -27.44 -30.40 37.25
CA ALA A 119 -26.81 -31.33 38.20
C ALA A 119 -25.39 -31.75 37.74
N PHE A 120 -25.20 -32.02 36.45
CA PHE A 120 -23.88 -32.29 35.89
C PHE A 120 -22.96 -31.07 36.00
N TYR A 121 -23.49 -29.89 35.68
CA TYR A 121 -22.76 -28.63 35.77
C TYR A 121 -22.29 -28.33 37.21
N ARG A 122 -23.15 -28.57 38.22
CA ARG A 122 -22.83 -28.40 39.65
C ARG A 122 -21.91 -29.46 40.24
N GLY A 123 -21.74 -30.58 39.54
CA GLY A 123 -20.98 -31.72 40.04
C GLY A 123 -21.73 -32.52 41.11
N ASP A 124 -23.06 -32.53 41.05
CA ASP A 124 -23.93 -33.24 42.01
C ASP A 124 -23.83 -34.78 41.84
N TYR A 125 -23.34 -35.24 40.69
CA TYR A 125 -23.20 -36.65 40.32
C TYR A 125 -21.76 -37.04 39.98
N LYS A 126 -21.42 -38.31 40.22
CA LYS A 126 -20.20 -38.98 39.74
C LYS A 126 -20.49 -39.82 38.50
N LEU A 127 -19.45 -40.32 37.83
CA LEU A 127 -19.61 -41.15 36.62
C LEU A 127 -20.43 -42.41 36.91
N SER A 128 -20.19 -43.05 38.06
CA SER A 128 -20.93 -44.24 38.52
C SER A 128 -22.41 -43.98 38.86
N ASP A 129 -22.82 -42.71 38.98
CA ASP A 129 -24.21 -42.33 39.23
C ASP A 129 -25.00 -42.20 37.93
N ILE A 130 -24.34 -41.91 36.80
CA ILE A 130 -24.99 -41.70 35.49
C ILE A 130 -25.95 -42.86 35.14
N PRO A 131 -25.55 -44.14 35.17
CA PRO A 131 -26.47 -45.25 34.85
C PRO A 131 -27.71 -45.32 35.76
N LYS A 132 -27.65 -44.74 36.96
CA LYS A 132 -28.77 -44.77 37.93
C LYS A 132 -29.70 -43.57 37.79
N VAL A 133 -29.15 -42.40 37.45
CA VAL A 133 -29.90 -41.13 37.44
C VAL A 133 -30.33 -40.71 36.04
N SER A 134 -29.76 -41.29 34.99
CA SER A 134 -29.98 -40.86 33.62
C SER A 134 -30.38 -41.97 32.64
N MET A 135 -30.58 -43.20 33.13
CA MET A 135 -31.22 -44.29 32.40
C MET A 135 -32.65 -44.51 32.88
N GLY A 136 -33.58 -44.69 31.95
CA GLY A 136 -34.97 -44.97 32.26
C GLY A 136 -35.69 -45.68 31.11
N ASN A 137 -36.91 -46.14 31.36
CA ASN A 137 -37.77 -46.70 30.31
C ASN A 137 -38.57 -45.59 29.64
N LEU A 138 -38.85 -45.74 28.35
CA LEU A 138 -39.71 -44.80 27.63
C LEU A 138 -41.14 -44.76 28.22
N ALA A 139 -41.63 -45.90 28.73
CA ALA A 139 -42.94 -46.00 29.39
C ALA A 139 -43.07 -45.05 30.59
N ASP A 140 -42.02 -44.95 31.41
CA ASP A 140 -41.99 -44.06 32.58
C ASP A 140 -41.89 -42.59 32.16
N TYR A 141 -41.15 -42.30 31.08
CA TYR A 141 -41.02 -40.95 30.55
C TYR A 141 -42.34 -40.44 29.93
N PHE A 142 -43.09 -41.33 29.28
CA PHE A 142 -44.38 -41.03 28.64
C PHE A 142 -45.60 -41.45 29.46
N GLU A 143 -45.44 -41.70 30.76
CA GLU A 143 -46.51 -42.16 31.66
C GLU A 143 -47.77 -41.27 31.57
N ALA A 144 -47.59 -39.95 31.50
CA ALA A 144 -48.67 -38.97 31.40
C ALA A 144 -49.47 -39.03 30.08
N ILE A 145 -48.91 -39.65 29.04
CA ILE A 145 -49.55 -39.87 27.73
C ILE A 145 -50.19 -41.26 27.70
N LEU A 146 -49.49 -42.27 28.21
CA LEU A 146 -49.95 -43.66 28.22
C LEU A 146 -51.10 -43.89 29.20
N TYR A 147 -51.09 -43.19 30.33
CA TYR A 147 -52.07 -43.34 31.41
C TYR A 147 -52.59 -41.97 31.91
N PRO A 148 -53.36 -41.25 31.08
CA PRO A 148 -53.80 -39.89 31.40
C PRO A 148 -54.70 -39.81 32.64
N ASP A 149 -55.41 -40.89 32.98
CA ASP A 149 -56.34 -40.92 34.13
C ASP A 149 -55.66 -41.29 35.48
N SER A 150 -54.45 -41.85 35.46
CA SER A 150 -53.73 -42.27 36.68
C SER A 150 -52.44 -41.49 36.95
N SER A 151 -51.99 -40.68 35.99
CA SER A 151 -50.81 -39.83 36.13
C SER A 151 -51.15 -38.55 36.91
N PHE A 152 -50.41 -38.26 37.99
CA PHE A 152 -50.45 -36.95 38.67
C PHE A 152 -49.73 -35.84 37.87
N LYS A 153 -49.18 -36.15 36.69
CA LYS A 153 -48.40 -35.25 35.83
C LYS A 153 -49.15 -35.00 34.52
N THR A 154 -49.09 -33.78 34.02
CA THR A 154 -49.62 -33.43 32.69
C THR A 154 -48.51 -33.57 31.67
N ALA A 155 -48.76 -34.29 30.57
CA ALA A 155 -47.79 -34.40 29.48
C ALA A 155 -47.56 -33.04 28.84
N THR A 156 -46.30 -32.70 28.59
CA THR A 156 -45.95 -31.48 27.87
C THR A 156 -46.20 -31.64 26.37
N PRO A 157 -46.48 -30.55 25.62
CA PRO A 157 -46.59 -30.61 24.16
C PRO A 157 -45.36 -31.22 23.48
N ARG A 158 -44.17 -31.00 24.07
CA ARG A 158 -42.91 -31.65 23.70
C ARG A 158 -42.99 -33.17 23.83
N GLN A 159 -43.41 -33.67 24.99
CA GLN A 159 -43.53 -35.11 25.21
C GLN A 159 -44.52 -35.73 24.23
N HIS A 160 -45.58 -35.02 23.82
CA HIS A 160 -46.46 -35.47 22.75
C HIS A 160 -45.74 -35.61 21.41
N ALA A 161 -44.98 -34.60 20.98
CA ALA A 161 -44.20 -34.66 19.75
C ALA A 161 -43.14 -35.78 19.78
N GLU A 162 -42.35 -35.88 20.86
CA GLU A 162 -41.37 -36.97 21.06
C GLU A 162 -42.03 -38.35 21.06
N TYR A 163 -43.21 -38.48 21.69
CA TYR A 163 -43.95 -39.75 21.76
C TYR A 163 -44.40 -40.23 20.38
N HIS A 164 -45.01 -39.35 19.58
CA HIS A 164 -45.49 -39.72 18.25
C HIS A 164 -44.34 -40.12 17.30
N ILE A 165 -43.20 -39.43 17.41
CA ILE A 165 -41.98 -39.80 16.69
C ILE A 165 -41.47 -41.15 17.18
N LEU A 166 -41.20 -41.31 18.48
CA LEU A 166 -40.56 -42.51 19.02
C LEU A 166 -41.45 -43.76 18.91
N GLN A 167 -42.76 -43.65 19.11
CA GLN A 167 -43.70 -44.77 18.97
C GLN A 167 -43.67 -45.39 17.56
N SER A 168 -43.31 -44.59 16.55
CA SER A 168 -43.25 -45.04 15.16
C SER A 168 -42.04 -45.93 14.85
N TYR A 169 -41.01 -45.94 15.72
CA TYR A 169 -39.73 -46.63 15.47
C TYR A 169 -39.25 -47.49 16.66
N PHE A 170 -39.78 -47.27 17.86
CA PHE A 170 -39.38 -47.93 19.10
C PHE A 170 -40.60 -48.48 19.86
N ASN A 171 -40.40 -49.56 20.61
CA ASN A 171 -41.40 -50.08 21.52
C ASN A 171 -41.41 -49.27 22.81
N VAL A 172 -42.27 -48.25 22.90
CA VAL A 172 -42.37 -47.35 24.06
C VAL A 172 -42.54 -48.08 25.40
N MET A 173 -43.12 -49.28 25.40
CA MET A 173 -43.34 -50.05 26.64
C MET A 173 -42.07 -50.73 27.17
N GLU A 174 -41.10 -51.01 26.30
CA GLU A 174 -39.92 -51.84 26.64
C GLU A 174 -38.60 -51.09 26.46
N ASP A 175 -38.50 -50.27 25.42
CA ASP A 175 -37.28 -49.58 25.04
C ASP A 175 -36.90 -48.47 26.03
N LYS A 176 -35.60 -48.13 26.00
CA LYS A 176 -34.96 -47.34 27.04
C LYS A 176 -34.31 -46.09 26.47
N TYR A 177 -34.02 -45.16 27.37
CA TYR A 177 -33.20 -44.01 27.06
C TYR A 177 -32.02 -43.90 28.05
N LEU A 178 -30.92 -43.32 27.57
CA LEU A 178 -29.75 -42.95 28.34
C LEU A 178 -29.44 -41.48 28.06
N SER A 179 -29.34 -40.67 29.12
CA SER A 179 -28.96 -39.26 29.00
C SER A 179 -27.54 -39.04 29.49
N ILE A 180 -26.69 -38.41 28.67
CA ILE A 180 -25.28 -38.15 29.01
C ILE A 180 -24.94 -36.67 28.78
N PRO A 181 -23.94 -36.12 29.49
CA PRO A 181 -23.49 -34.76 29.25
C PRO A 181 -22.80 -34.61 27.89
N LEU A 182 -23.10 -33.53 27.18
CA LEU A 182 -22.28 -33.00 26.09
C LEU A 182 -21.23 -32.07 26.71
N ILE A 183 -19.95 -32.41 26.53
CA ILE A 183 -18.83 -31.67 27.13
C ILE A 183 -17.99 -31.04 26.01
N GLU A 184 -17.70 -29.75 26.17
CA GLU A 184 -16.86 -28.93 25.31
C GLU A 184 -15.72 -28.35 26.14
N PHE A 185 -14.47 -28.69 25.84
CA PHE A 185 -13.29 -28.12 26.51
C PHE A 185 -13.45 -28.10 28.04
N GLY A 186 -13.90 -29.21 28.64
CA GLY A 186 -14.11 -29.31 30.09
C GLY A 186 -15.30 -28.51 30.65
N GLU A 187 -16.14 -27.90 29.82
CA GLU A 187 -17.41 -27.25 30.19
C GLU A 187 -18.60 -28.08 29.67
N PHE A 188 -19.75 -28.01 30.36
CA PHE A 188 -20.96 -28.70 29.92
C PHE A 188 -21.77 -27.83 28.96
N ASP A 189 -22.05 -28.33 27.77
CA ASP A 189 -22.71 -27.59 26.69
C ASP A 189 -24.12 -28.07 26.37
N GLY A 190 -24.51 -29.22 26.91
CA GLY A 190 -25.83 -29.78 26.69
C GLY A 190 -26.01 -31.17 27.29
N ILE A 191 -27.11 -31.81 26.89
CA ILE A 191 -27.46 -33.19 27.22
C ILE A 191 -27.78 -33.93 25.93
N ILE A 192 -27.25 -35.13 25.80
CA ILE A 192 -27.56 -36.04 24.72
C ILE A 192 -28.47 -37.13 25.26
N HIS A 193 -29.61 -37.34 24.62
CA HIS A 193 -30.56 -38.40 24.93
C HIS A 193 -30.48 -39.49 23.86
N LEU A 194 -29.84 -40.61 24.19
CA LEU A 194 -29.78 -41.80 23.36
C LEU A 194 -30.98 -42.70 23.65
N VAL A 195 -31.80 -42.98 22.65
CA VAL A 195 -32.93 -43.92 22.72
C VAL A 195 -32.54 -45.20 21.99
N TYR A 196 -32.70 -46.34 22.63
CA TYR A 196 -32.18 -47.62 22.16
C TYR A 196 -33.05 -48.79 22.61
N SER A 197 -32.91 -49.94 21.95
CA SER A 197 -33.71 -51.12 22.26
C SER A 197 -33.41 -51.70 23.64
N ALA A 198 -34.43 -52.20 24.34
CA ALA A 198 -34.27 -52.88 25.62
C ALA A 198 -33.21 -54.01 25.58
N ALA A 199 -33.06 -54.67 24.42
CA ALA A 199 -32.11 -55.75 24.19
C ALA A 199 -30.64 -55.30 24.32
N ASP A 200 -30.33 -54.02 24.01
CA ASP A 200 -28.97 -53.49 24.04
C ASP A 200 -28.59 -52.89 25.41
N ALA A 201 -29.49 -52.95 26.41
CA ALA A 201 -29.27 -52.30 27.71
C ALA A 201 -28.06 -52.84 28.48
N GLU A 202 -27.75 -54.13 28.35
CA GLU A 202 -26.58 -54.73 29.01
C GLU A 202 -25.25 -54.29 28.40
N ALA A 203 -25.26 -53.85 27.13
CA ALA A 203 -24.07 -53.33 26.46
C ALA A 203 -23.63 -51.96 27.02
N LEU A 204 -24.57 -51.18 27.55
CA LEU A 204 -24.34 -49.81 28.07
C LEU A 204 -23.97 -49.79 29.56
N ASN A 205 -22.85 -50.42 29.91
CA ASN A 205 -22.28 -50.33 31.26
C ASN A 205 -21.47 -49.03 31.47
N GLU A 206 -21.11 -48.73 32.72
CA GLU A 206 -20.35 -47.52 33.11
C GLU A 206 -19.09 -47.29 32.26
N LYS A 207 -18.34 -48.35 31.92
CA LYS A 207 -17.11 -48.23 31.12
C LYS A 207 -17.39 -47.84 29.67
N VAL A 208 -18.48 -48.33 29.10
CA VAL A 208 -18.93 -47.98 27.74
C VAL A 208 -19.43 -46.54 27.73
N ILE A 209 -20.25 -46.16 28.71
CA ILE A 209 -20.75 -44.78 28.87
C ILE A 209 -19.59 -43.79 29.02
N ALA A 210 -18.59 -44.12 29.83
CA ALA A 210 -17.39 -43.31 29.99
C ALA A 210 -16.60 -43.09 28.69
N LYS A 211 -16.47 -44.16 27.88
CA LYS A 211 -15.82 -44.08 26.56
C LYS A 211 -16.64 -43.22 25.59
N MET A 212 -17.94 -43.41 25.56
CA MET A 212 -18.86 -42.67 24.70
C MET A 212 -18.82 -41.17 25.03
N ILE A 213 -18.91 -40.77 26.31
CA ILE A 213 -18.80 -39.37 26.73
C ILE A 213 -17.48 -38.75 26.24
N LYS A 214 -16.36 -39.47 26.38
CA LYS A 214 -15.06 -38.99 25.87
C LYS A 214 -15.04 -38.88 24.36
N ALA A 215 -15.51 -39.89 23.64
CA ALA A 215 -15.50 -39.89 22.19
C ALA A 215 -16.35 -38.74 21.63
N PHE A 216 -17.52 -38.52 22.22
CA PHE A 216 -18.40 -37.40 21.86
C PHE A 216 -17.74 -36.06 22.08
N SER A 217 -17.07 -35.89 23.23
CA SER A 217 -16.35 -34.65 23.53
C SER A 217 -15.20 -34.41 22.55
N ILE A 218 -14.43 -35.46 22.19
CA ILE A 218 -13.38 -35.37 21.18
C ILE A 218 -13.93 -34.98 19.80
N LEU A 219 -15.03 -35.60 19.38
CA LEU A 219 -15.66 -35.31 18.09
C LEU A 219 -16.23 -33.90 18.05
N TYR A 220 -16.82 -33.46 19.16
CA TYR A 220 -17.39 -32.13 19.31
C TYR A 220 -16.30 -31.05 19.29
N GLU A 221 -15.26 -31.20 20.11
CA GLU A 221 -14.12 -30.29 20.17
C GLU A 221 -13.39 -30.20 18.83
N ASN A 222 -13.17 -31.33 18.14
CA ASN A 222 -12.55 -31.31 16.82
C ASN A 222 -13.44 -30.63 15.77
N LEU A 223 -14.76 -30.82 15.83
CA LEU A 223 -15.68 -30.12 14.94
C LEU A 223 -15.63 -28.61 15.17
N ILE A 224 -15.59 -28.16 16.43
CA ILE A 224 -15.44 -26.74 16.77
C ILE A 224 -14.12 -26.18 16.22
N LEU A 225 -13.00 -26.89 16.42
CA LEU A 225 -11.69 -26.50 15.89
C LEU A 225 -11.63 -26.46 14.35
N ASP A 226 -12.46 -27.25 13.66
CA ASP A 226 -12.64 -27.19 12.21
C ASP A 226 -13.58 -26.04 11.78
N TRP A 227 -14.62 -25.78 12.56
CA TRP A 227 -15.68 -24.80 12.27
C TRP A 227 -15.26 -23.35 12.53
N ASP A 228 -14.28 -23.13 13.41
CA ASP A 228 -13.64 -21.84 13.66
C ASP A 228 -13.02 -21.19 12.41
N LEU A 229 -12.80 -21.96 11.33
CA LEU A 229 -12.34 -21.46 10.04
C LEU A 229 -13.47 -20.89 9.16
N VAL A 230 -14.73 -20.96 9.60
CA VAL A 230 -15.91 -20.53 8.85
C VAL A 230 -16.52 -19.30 9.53
N GLY A 231 -16.61 -18.16 8.82
CA GLY A 231 -17.42 -16.99 9.21
C GLY A 231 -16.89 -16.10 10.35
N ARG A 232 -17.80 -15.37 11.03
CA ARG A 232 -17.53 -14.24 11.97
C ARG A 232 -16.91 -14.64 13.33
N ASN A 233 -16.55 -15.90 13.55
CA ASN A 233 -16.01 -16.37 14.84
C ASN A 233 -14.50 -16.30 14.99
N MET A 234 -13.81 -15.82 13.95
CA MET A 234 -12.35 -15.67 13.87
C MET A 234 -11.72 -14.88 15.03
N GLU A 235 -12.52 -14.12 15.80
CA GLU A 235 -12.03 -13.24 16.86
C GLU A 235 -12.12 -13.81 18.29
N LYS A 236 -12.73 -14.98 18.50
CA LYS A 236 -13.04 -15.50 19.86
C LYS A 236 -12.35 -16.82 20.23
N SER A 237 -11.07 -16.95 19.91
CA SER A 237 -10.26 -18.13 20.30
C SER A 237 -10.04 -18.29 21.82
N GLU A 238 -10.54 -17.37 22.65
CA GLU A 238 -10.41 -17.41 24.11
C GLU A 238 -11.00 -18.68 24.76
N ALA A 239 -12.11 -19.21 24.23
CA ALA A 239 -12.72 -20.44 24.74
C ALA A 239 -11.78 -21.66 24.59
N ILE A 240 -10.98 -21.69 23.53
CA ILE A 240 -10.00 -22.75 23.26
C ILE A 240 -8.70 -22.50 24.05
N GLN A 241 -8.29 -21.23 24.19
CA GLN A 241 -7.14 -20.84 25.00
C GLN A 241 -7.34 -21.07 26.50
N LEU A 242 -8.59 -21.18 26.96
CA LEU A 242 -8.93 -21.52 28.34
C LEU A 242 -8.26 -22.82 28.78
N SER A 243 -8.19 -23.84 27.91
CA SER A 243 -7.50 -25.11 28.17
C SER A 243 -5.99 -24.99 28.41
N LEU A 244 -5.41 -23.82 28.09
CA LEU A 244 -4.01 -23.47 28.30
C LEU A 244 -3.78 -22.69 29.62
N SER A 245 -4.84 -22.23 30.29
CA SER A 245 -4.76 -21.45 31.52
C SER A 245 -4.57 -22.35 32.75
N PRO A 246 -3.76 -21.98 33.76
CA PRO A 246 -3.67 -22.72 35.01
C PRO A 246 -5.02 -22.84 35.75
N VAL A 247 -5.89 -21.83 35.62
CA VAL A 247 -7.22 -21.74 36.28
C VAL A 247 -8.19 -22.82 35.77
N PHE A 248 -8.04 -23.24 34.52
CA PHE A 248 -8.84 -24.28 33.88
C PHE A 248 -8.69 -25.65 34.55
N TYR A 249 -7.46 -26.03 34.88
CA TYR A 249 -7.19 -27.32 35.51
C TYR A 249 -7.69 -27.38 36.97
N GLU A 250 -7.80 -26.23 37.64
CA GLU A 250 -8.43 -26.18 38.96
C GLU A 250 -9.93 -26.50 38.89
N TYR A 251 -10.60 -25.99 37.85
CA TYR A 251 -12.02 -26.23 37.61
C TYR A 251 -12.32 -27.69 37.23
N ILE A 252 -11.59 -28.26 36.26
CA ILE A 252 -11.75 -29.68 35.84
C ILE A 252 -11.65 -30.63 37.04
N ASN A 253 -10.76 -30.33 37.98
CA ASN A 253 -10.55 -31.17 39.16
C ASN A 253 -11.62 -31.01 40.25
N LYS A 254 -12.47 -29.98 40.19
CA LYS A 254 -13.60 -29.77 41.12
C LYS A 254 -14.84 -30.59 40.72
N ASN A 255 -15.10 -30.77 39.43
CA ASN A 255 -16.25 -31.55 38.96
C ASN A 255 -15.95 -33.07 38.99
N PRO A 256 -16.75 -33.90 39.68
CA PRO A 256 -16.46 -35.33 39.82
C PRO A 256 -16.43 -36.11 38.49
N ILE A 257 -17.34 -35.82 37.56
CA ILE A 257 -17.40 -36.49 36.25
C ILE A 257 -16.16 -36.17 35.42
N LEU A 258 -15.79 -34.88 35.34
CA LEU A 258 -14.62 -34.45 34.57
C LEU A 258 -13.32 -35.05 35.12
N LYS A 259 -13.22 -35.12 36.45
CA LYS A 259 -12.08 -35.73 37.17
C LYS A 259 -11.99 -37.23 36.95
N GLU A 260 -13.10 -37.97 37.09
CA GLU A 260 -13.13 -39.43 36.90
C GLU A 260 -12.86 -39.82 35.44
N LEU A 261 -13.32 -38.99 34.50
CA LEU A 261 -12.97 -39.09 33.09
C LEU A 261 -11.54 -38.59 32.77
N LYS A 262 -10.75 -38.12 33.74
CA LYS A 262 -9.34 -37.72 33.52
C LYS A 262 -9.17 -36.69 32.39
N TYR A 263 -10.04 -35.69 32.32
CA TYR A 263 -9.90 -34.61 31.32
C TYR A 263 -8.63 -33.78 31.51
N ASP A 264 -8.12 -33.67 32.74
CA ASP A 264 -6.88 -32.96 33.01
C ASP A 264 -5.66 -33.67 32.38
N GLU A 265 -5.57 -35.01 32.50
CA GLU A 265 -4.55 -35.83 31.84
C GLU A 265 -4.70 -35.75 30.32
N TYR A 266 -5.94 -35.75 29.80
CA TYR A 266 -6.23 -35.65 28.38
C TYR A 266 -5.69 -34.34 27.78
N TYR A 267 -6.11 -33.17 28.27
CA TYR A 267 -5.66 -31.89 27.71
C TYR A 267 -4.16 -31.67 27.90
N LYS A 268 -3.56 -32.11 29.02
CA LYS A 268 -2.10 -32.05 29.21
C LYS A 268 -1.34 -32.90 28.20
N LYS A 269 -1.82 -34.13 27.95
CA LYS A 269 -1.18 -35.07 27.00
C LYS A 269 -1.25 -34.55 25.56
N TYR A 270 -2.37 -33.94 25.17
CA TYR A 270 -2.60 -33.45 23.81
C TYR A 270 -2.39 -31.93 23.66
N LEU A 271 -1.76 -31.28 24.65
CA LEU A 271 -1.53 -29.83 24.66
C LEU A 271 -0.83 -29.33 23.40
N LEU A 272 0.16 -30.08 22.91
CA LEU A 272 0.88 -29.75 21.67
C LEU A 272 -0.03 -29.80 20.44
N TYR A 273 -0.96 -30.77 20.38
CA TYR A 273 -1.93 -30.87 19.29
C TYR A 273 -2.86 -29.65 19.26
N PHE A 274 -3.45 -29.30 20.40
CA PHE A 274 -4.32 -28.12 20.49
C PHE A 274 -3.55 -26.83 20.15
N LYS A 275 -2.33 -26.64 20.67
CA LYS A 275 -1.47 -25.49 20.32
C LYS A 275 -1.17 -25.42 18.83
N GLU A 276 -0.84 -26.54 18.20
CA GLU A 276 -0.50 -26.56 16.78
C GLU A 276 -1.73 -26.33 15.89
N ARG A 277 -2.91 -26.84 16.28
CA ARG A 277 -4.17 -26.58 15.57
C ARG A 277 -4.60 -25.12 15.67
N ILE A 278 -4.51 -24.51 16.85
CA ILE A 278 -4.75 -23.06 17.03
C ILE A 278 -3.79 -22.27 16.13
N ARG A 279 -2.49 -22.60 16.17
CA ARG A 279 -1.47 -21.95 15.33
C ARG A 279 -1.73 -22.09 13.83
N LEU A 280 -2.23 -23.25 13.39
CA LEU A 280 -2.59 -23.48 11.99
C LEU A 280 -3.83 -22.66 11.60
N ASN A 281 -4.83 -22.57 12.48
CA ASN A 281 -6.00 -21.73 12.28
C ASN A 281 -5.61 -20.25 12.18
N ASP A 282 -4.78 -19.76 13.11
CA ASP A 282 -4.23 -18.40 13.09
C ASP A 282 -3.49 -18.13 11.78
N ARG A 283 -2.61 -19.04 11.34
CA ARG A 283 -1.89 -18.92 10.06
C ARG A 283 -2.84 -18.86 8.86
N VAL A 284 -3.93 -19.63 8.86
CA VAL A 284 -4.94 -19.60 7.80
C VAL A 284 -5.72 -18.28 7.83
N ILE A 285 -6.15 -17.81 9.01
CA ILE A 285 -6.85 -16.54 9.20
C ILE A 285 -5.97 -15.37 8.72
N HIS A 286 -4.70 -15.32 9.14
CA HIS A 286 -3.79 -14.26 8.75
C HIS A 286 -3.46 -14.27 7.25
N SER A 287 -3.12 -15.43 6.68
CA SER A 287 -2.61 -15.53 5.30
C SER A 287 -3.70 -15.61 4.23
N LYS A 288 -4.85 -16.25 4.52
CA LYS A 288 -5.94 -16.44 3.55
C LYS A 288 -7.10 -15.47 3.70
N VAL A 289 -7.26 -14.84 4.87
CA VAL A 289 -8.37 -13.89 5.12
C VAL A 289 -7.82 -12.48 5.23
N TYR A 290 -7.07 -12.16 6.30
CA TYR A 290 -6.70 -10.77 6.60
C TYR A 290 -5.94 -10.08 5.45
N SER A 291 -4.89 -10.70 4.90
CA SER A 291 -4.06 -10.08 3.86
C SER A 291 -4.83 -9.74 2.56
N PRO A 292 -5.65 -10.64 1.99
CA PRO A 292 -6.55 -10.29 0.88
C PRO A 292 -7.55 -9.16 1.20
N TYR A 293 -8.18 -9.18 2.37
CA TYR A 293 -9.12 -8.13 2.78
C TYR A 293 -8.42 -6.78 2.99
N LEU A 294 -7.25 -6.77 3.62
CA LEU A 294 -6.43 -5.57 3.79
C LEU A 294 -6.12 -4.95 2.43
N LYS A 295 -5.69 -5.77 1.47
CA LYS A 295 -5.39 -5.30 0.11
C LYS A 295 -6.62 -4.75 -0.59
N ALA A 296 -7.76 -5.43 -0.48
CA ALA A 296 -9.03 -4.93 -1.02
C ALA A 296 -9.44 -3.61 -0.35
N ALA A 297 -9.25 -3.48 0.96
CA ALA A 297 -9.56 -2.28 1.71
C ALA A 297 -8.69 -1.10 1.30
N ILE A 298 -7.36 -1.30 1.17
CA ILE A 298 -6.43 -0.30 0.63
C ILE A 298 -6.91 0.19 -0.74
N ILE A 299 -7.22 -0.74 -1.65
CA ILE A 299 -7.68 -0.38 -3.00
C ILE A 299 -8.97 0.44 -2.93
N SER A 300 -9.98 0.00 -2.16
CA SER A 300 -11.25 0.71 -2.02
C SER A 300 -11.10 2.12 -1.43
N ILE A 301 -10.29 2.27 -0.37
CA ILE A 301 -10.03 3.56 0.28
C ILE A 301 -9.34 4.54 -0.68
N MET A 302 -8.37 4.03 -1.46
CA MET A 302 -7.70 4.86 -2.45
C MET A 302 -8.65 5.19 -3.62
N ILE A 303 -9.60 4.31 -3.98
CA ILE A 303 -10.47 4.52 -5.15
C ILE A 303 -11.42 5.67 -4.83
N ASP A 304 -11.94 5.66 -3.60
CA ASP A 304 -12.67 6.77 -3.01
C ASP A 304 -11.86 8.08 -3.08
N SER A 305 -10.57 8.05 -2.70
CA SER A 305 -9.68 9.22 -2.81
C SER A 305 -9.61 9.79 -4.22
N TYR A 306 -9.43 8.92 -5.22
CA TYR A 306 -9.31 9.33 -6.61
C TYR A 306 -10.64 9.84 -7.16
N ALA A 307 -11.74 9.15 -6.85
CA ALA A 307 -13.08 9.58 -7.25
C ALA A 307 -13.40 10.97 -6.71
N HIS A 308 -13.01 11.27 -5.47
CA HIS A 308 -13.18 12.60 -4.90
C HIS A 308 -12.20 13.63 -5.48
N ASN A 309 -10.88 13.42 -5.36
CA ASN A 309 -9.87 14.44 -5.69
C ASN A 309 -9.81 14.73 -7.20
N ILE A 310 -9.77 13.67 -8.01
CA ILE A 310 -9.58 13.80 -9.46
C ILE A 310 -10.93 14.00 -10.15
N SER A 311 -11.87 13.08 -9.96
CA SER A 311 -13.12 13.12 -10.73
C SER A 311 -14.05 14.23 -10.25
N ALA A 312 -14.47 14.18 -8.98
CA ALA A 312 -15.56 15.04 -8.47
C ALA A 312 -15.14 16.50 -8.30
N HIS A 313 -13.99 16.76 -7.68
CA HIS A 313 -13.56 18.12 -7.39
C HIS A 313 -12.81 18.78 -8.56
N SER A 314 -11.92 18.04 -9.24
CA SER A 314 -11.06 18.65 -10.25
C SER A 314 -11.60 18.55 -11.67
N LEU A 315 -11.88 17.36 -12.21
CA LEU A 315 -12.29 17.20 -13.61
C LEU A 315 -13.67 17.78 -13.92
N ILE A 316 -14.63 17.67 -12.99
CA ILE A 316 -15.94 18.34 -13.14
C ILE A 316 -15.76 19.87 -13.13
N ALA A 317 -14.95 20.39 -12.22
CA ALA A 317 -14.65 21.82 -12.15
C ALA A 317 -13.92 22.30 -13.40
N LEU A 318 -12.97 21.54 -13.93
CA LEU A 318 -12.27 21.84 -15.18
C LEU A 318 -13.21 21.81 -16.39
N SER A 319 -14.12 20.84 -16.47
CA SER A 319 -15.14 20.81 -17.53
C SER A 319 -16.00 22.07 -17.49
N TRP A 320 -16.42 22.49 -16.30
CA TRP A 320 -17.14 23.75 -16.12
C TRP A 320 -16.28 24.96 -16.50
N TRP A 321 -15.02 25.00 -16.09
CA TRP A 321 -14.09 26.10 -16.36
C TRP A 321 -13.83 26.24 -17.87
N PHE A 322 -13.59 25.13 -18.58
CA PHE A 322 -13.41 25.14 -20.04
C PHE A 322 -14.67 25.57 -20.77
N LYS A 323 -15.87 25.15 -20.33
CA LYS A 323 -17.14 25.61 -20.91
C LYS A 323 -17.30 27.12 -20.75
N ARG A 324 -17.13 27.64 -19.53
CA ARG A 324 -17.21 29.08 -19.26
C ARG A 324 -16.22 29.90 -20.08
N ARG A 325 -14.99 29.40 -20.20
CA ARG A 325 -13.97 30.01 -21.05
C ARG A 325 -14.36 29.98 -22.52
N ALA A 326 -14.86 28.86 -23.02
CA ALA A 326 -15.28 28.72 -24.42
C ALA A 326 -16.47 29.64 -24.76
N ASP A 327 -17.48 29.69 -23.90
CA ASP A 327 -18.65 30.57 -24.06
C ASP A 327 -18.22 32.05 -24.12
N ARG A 328 -17.30 32.45 -23.23
CA ARG A 328 -16.72 33.80 -23.22
C ARG A 328 -15.98 34.11 -24.52
N ILE A 329 -15.06 33.24 -24.94
CA ILE A 329 -14.30 33.41 -26.18
C ILE A 329 -15.23 33.51 -27.39
N GLN A 330 -16.32 32.73 -27.43
CA GLN A 330 -17.31 32.82 -28.50
C GLN A 330 -18.06 34.14 -28.48
N HIS A 331 -18.47 34.61 -27.30
CA HIS A 331 -19.17 35.89 -27.14
C HIS A 331 -18.28 37.08 -27.54
N GLU A 332 -17.05 37.14 -27.05
CA GLU A 332 -16.10 38.22 -27.38
C GLU A 332 -15.64 38.17 -28.83
N LYS A 333 -15.50 36.97 -29.42
CA LYS A 333 -15.23 36.84 -30.86
C LYS A 333 -16.35 37.44 -31.69
N ALA A 334 -17.61 37.26 -31.30
CA ALA A 334 -18.74 37.84 -32.02
C ALA A 334 -18.70 39.39 -31.96
N ILE A 335 -18.46 39.95 -30.77
CA ILE A 335 -18.30 41.41 -30.58
C ILE A 335 -17.12 41.93 -31.40
N HIS A 336 -15.97 41.27 -31.34
CA HIS A 336 -14.77 41.71 -32.05
C HIS A 336 -14.95 41.67 -33.58
N LEU A 337 -15.68 40.69 -34.11
CA LEU A 337 -16.02 40.64 -35.53
C LEU A 337 -16.93 41.80 -35.95
N GLU A 338 -17.88 42.18 -35.10
CA GLU A 338 -18.75 43.35 -35.32
C GLU A 338 -17.96 44.65 -35.28
N GLU A 339 -17.13 44.84 -34.25
CA GLU A 339 -16.24 46.01 -34.13
C GLU A 339 -15.25 46.10 -35.30
N THR A 340 -14.71 44.97 -35.76
CA THR A 340 -13.80 44.91 -36.91
C THR A 340 -14.53 45.28 -38.21
N ALA A 341 -15.79 44.89 -38.37
CA ALA A 341 -16.60 45.27 -39.51
C ALA A 341 -16.89 46.78 -39.49
N GLU A 342 -17.32 47.33 -38.35
CA GLU A 342 -17.57 48.77 -38.19
C GLU A 342 -16.30 49.60 -38.43
N LEU A 343 -15.14 49.15 -37.93
CA LEU A 343 -13.87 49.85 -38.13
C LEU A 343 -13.41 49.82 -39.59
N LYS A 344 -13.66 48.71 -40.31
CA LYS A 344 -13.44 48.64 -41.76
C LYS A 344 -14.34 49.62 -42.50
N ASP A 345 -15.61 49.70 -42.13
CA ASP A 345 -16.57 50.63 -42.75
C ASP A 345 -16.17 52.09 -42.49
N ILE A 346 -15.74 52.44 -41.26
CA ILE A 346 -15.22 53.77 -40.93
C ILE A 346 -13.98 54.12 -41.76
N VAL A 347 -13.01 53.20 -41.86
CA VAL A 347 -11.78 53.41 -42.65
C VAL A 347 -12.10 53.54 -44.14
N GLN A 348 -13.12 52.85 -44.65
CA GLN A 348 -13.51 52.91 -46.06
C GLN A 348 -14.37 54.12 -46.42
N GLU A 349 -15.25 54.57 -45.53
CA GLU A 349 -16.26 55.59 -45.85
C GLU A 349 -15.94 56.99 -45.30
N HIS A 350 -15.15 57.10 -44.23
CA HIS A 350 -15.02 58.35 -43.45
C HIS A 350 -13.59 58.91 -43.38
N LEU A 351 -12.67 58.41 -44.23
CA LEU A 351 -11.27 58.85 -44.20
C LEU A 351 -11.08 60.22 -44.89
N PRO A 352 -10.40 61.20 -44.25
CA PRO A 352 -10.13 62.50 -44.87
C PRO A 352 -9.23 62.42 -46.12
N PRO A 353 -9.37 63.35 -47.08
CA PRO A 353 -8.49 63.40 -48.26
C PRO A 353 -7.02 63.56 -47.87
N GLY A 354 -6.16 62.67 -48.36
CA GLY A 354 -4.70 62.69 -48.11
C GLY A 354 -4.17 61.55 -47.24
N TYR A 355 -5.03 60.72 -46.68
CA TYR A 355 -4.64 59.50 -45.96
C TYR A 355 -4.80 58.24 -46.84
N ASP A 356 -3.84 57.33 -46.72
CA ASP A 356 -3.78 56.06 -47.45
C ASP A 356 -4.58 54.97 -46.71
N HIS A 357 -5.63 54.48 -47.35
CA HIS A 357 -6.55 53.49 -46.79
C HIS A 357 -5.86 52.12 -46.60
N ASP A 358 -5.04 51.70 -47.57
CA ASP A 358 -4.40 50.39 -47.56
C ASP A 358 -3.38 50.32 -46.42
N ARG A 359 -2.61 51.40 -46.23
CA ARG A 359 -1.63 51.50 -45.14
C ARG A 359 -2.28 51.51 -43.75
N LEU A 360 -3.45 52.12 -43.58
CA LEU A 360 -4.18 52.12 -42.32
C LEU A 360 -4.77 50.74 -42.03
N LEU A 361 -5.36 50.09 -43.03
CA LEU A 361 -5.83 48.70 -42.93
C LEU A 361 -4.68 47.74 -42.58
N GLU A 362 -3.50 47.93 -43.17
CA GLU A 362 -2.31 47.13 -42.89
C GLU A 362 -1.80 47.34 -41.44
N LEU A 363 -1.88 48.58 -40.92
CA LEU A 363 -1.53 48.90 -39.53
C LEU A 363 -2.50 48.29 -38.51
N ILE A 364 -3.79 48.16 -38.83
CA ILE A 364 -4.79 47.57 -37.95
C ILE A 364 -5.06 46.09 -38.24
N ALA A 365 -4.53 45.52 -39.33
CA ALA A 365 -4.70 44.11 -39.68
C ALA A 365 -4.36 43.15 -38.53
N PRO A 366 -3.29 43.35 -37.73
CA PRO A 366 -3.02 42.52 -36.56
C PRO A 366 -4.13 42.57 -35.50
N TRP A 367 -4.84 43.70 -35.40
CA TRP A 367 -5.99 43.84 -34.52
C TRP A 367 -7.22 43.14 -35.11
N MET A 368 -7.49 43.29 -36.43
CA MET A 368 -8.63 42.69 -37.12
C MET A 368 -8.54 41.17 -37.30
N GLU A 369 -7.32 40.64 -37.44
CA GLU A 369 -7.05 39.21 -37.61
C GLU A 369 -6.75 38.52 -36.26
N GLY A 370 -6.58 39.30 -35.20
CA GLY A 370 -6.29 38.82 -33.85
C GLY A 370 -7.52 38.29 -33.13
N TYR A 371 -7.31 37.41 -32.14
CA TYR A 371 -8.34 37.03 -31.18
C TYR A 371 -8.23 37.94 -29.96
N PHE A 372 -8.95 39.07 -29.97
CA PHE A 372 -9.00 39.98 -28.83
C PHE A 372 -10.19 39.66 -27.93
N VAL A 373 -9.87 39.21 -26.73
CA VAL A 373 -10.78 39.12 -25.58
C VAL A 373 -10.59 40.43 -24.81
N LYS A 374 -11.62 41.28 -24.75
CA LYS A 374 -11.57 42.50 -23.94
C LYS A 374 -11.59 42.14 -22.44
N ASP A 375 -10.88 42.91 -21.63
CA ASP A 375 -11.11 42.91 -20.18
C ASP A 375 -12.50 43.51 -19.92
N THR A 376 -13.50 42.65 -19.75
CA THR A 376 -14.90 43.03 -19.51
C THR A 376 -15.23 43.08 -18.01
N GLU A 377 -16.18 43.94 -17.63
CA GLU A 377 -16.73 44.06 -16.28
C GLU A 377 -17.76 42.94 -15.97
N ASP A 378 -17.54 42.31 -14.81
CA ASP A 378 -18.43 41.62 -13.86
C ASP A 378 -19.32 40.41 -14.24
N GLU A 379 -19.77 40.18 -15.47
CA GLU A 379 -20.67 39.02 -15.74
C GLU A 379 -19.96 37.65 -15.95
N TYR A 380 -18.66 37.65 -16.28
CA TYR A 380 -17.83 36.45 -16.55
C TYR A 380 -16.61 36.33 -15.61
N ASP A 381 -16.78 36.64 -14.31
CA ASP A 381 -15.72 36.83 -13.30
C ASP A 381 -14.85 35.59 -12.94
N VAL A 382 -14.89 34.51 -13.72
CA VAL A 382 -14.18 33.27 -13.37
C VAL A 382 -12.99 32.93 -14.27
N VAL A 383 -12.88 33.47 -15.49
CA VAL A 383 -11.74 33.16 -16.37
C VAL A 383 -11.32 34.36 -17.20
N LYS A 384 -10.21 35.04 -16.84
CA LYS A 384 -9.68 36.24 -17.54
C LYS A 384 -8.56 35.97 -18.54
N PHE A 385 -8.32 34.71 -18.94
CA PHE A 385 -7.18 34.34 -19.76
C PHE A 385 -7.52 34.03 -21.23
N PRO A 386 -7.03 34.84 -22.19
CA PRO A 386 -7.33 34.67 -23.61
C PRO A 386 -6.34 33.79 -24.40
N GLY A 387 -5.17 33.46 -23.83
CA GLY A 387 -4.10 32.74 -24.53
C GLY A 387 -4.36 31.26 -24.79
N SER A 388 -3.45 30.58 -25.48
CA SER A 388 -3.49 29.11 -25.60
C SER A 388 -3.22 28.44 -24.25
N LEU A 389 -3.81 27.27 -24.00
CA LEU A 389 -3.61 26.46 -22.79
C LEU A 389 -2.72 25.24 -23.04
N ASP A 390 -2.03 25.19 -24.17
CA ASP A 390 -1.18 24.03 -24.53
C ASP A 390 -0.13 23.74 -23.44
N ARG A 391 0.41 24.81 -22.81
CA ARG A 391 1.41 24.71 -21.74
C ARG A 391 0.84 24.18 -20.43
N GLU A 392 -0.42 24.47 -20.14
CA GLU A 392 -1.12 24.05 -18.93
C GLU A 392 -1.78 22.67 -19.04
N ILE A 393 -2.25 22.32 -20.23
CA ILE A 393 -2.89 21.03 -20.50
C ILE A 393 -1.88 19.89 -20.44
N TYR A 394 -0.65 20.11 -20.92
CA TYR A 394 0.38 19.08 -20.93
C TYR A 394 0.72 18.54 -19.51
N PRO A 395 1.06 19.38 -18.51
CA PRO A 395 1.28 18.92 -17.13
C PRO A 395 0.07 18.22 -16.52
N LEU A 396 -1.16 18.68 -16.83
CA LEU A 396 -2.39 18.02 -16.37
C LEU A 396 -2.51 16.60 -16.92
N ILE A 397 -2.32 16.40 -18.22
CA ILE A 397 -2.37 15.07 -18.85
C ILE A 397 -1.27 14.16 -18.29
N LYS A 398 -0.05 14.68 -18.14
CA LYS A 398 1.07 13.96 -17.52
C LYS A 398 0.72 13.52 -16.10
N PHE A 399 0.18 14.42 -15.29
CA PHE A 399 -0.23 14.13 -13.92
C PHE A 399 -1.29 13.02 -13.86
N LEU A 400 -2.32 13.06 -14.74
CA LEU A 400 -3.35 12.03 -14.83
C LEU A 400 -2.78 10.68 -15.28
N MET A 401 -1.85 10.66 -16.24
CA MET A 401 -1.15 9.44 -16.65
C MET A 401 -0.35 8.84 -15.49
N GLN A 402 0.38 9.69 -14.75
CA GLN A 402 1.18 9.27 -13.60
C GLN A 402 0.31 8.76 -12.43
N LYS A 403 -0.90 9.30 -12.23
CA LYS A 403 -1.88 8.71 -11.31
C LYS A 403 -2.24 7.27 -11.70
N GLY A 404 -2.21 6.92 -13.00
CA GLY A 404 -2.31 5.53 -13.46
C GLY A 404 -1.15 4.64 -12.97
N ALA A 405 0.08 5.17 -12.95
CA ALA A 405 1.24 4.48 -12.39
C ALA A 405 1.09 4.24 -10.88
N PHE A 406 0.61 5.25 -10.16
CA PHE A 406 0.29 5.17 -8.73
C PHE A 406 -0.71 4.05 -8.43
N TRP A 407 -1.77 3.95 -9.23
CA TRP A 407 -2.76 2.88 -9.18
C TRP A 407 -2.18 1.48 -9.42
N SER A 408 -1.32 1.39 -10.43
CA SER A 408 -0.53 0.19 -10.69
C SER A 408 0.35 -0.20 -9.50
N GLY A 409 0.90 0.78 -8.77
CA GLY A 409 1.68 0.59 -7.54
C GLY A 409 0.85 0.01 -6.40
N ILE A 410 -0.31 0.62 -6.11
CA ILE A 410 -1.26 0.17 -5.07
C ILE A 410 -1.68 -1.28 -5.30
N ALA A 411 -2.02 -1.65 -6.54
CA ALA A 411 -2.47 -3.01 -6.86
C ALA A 411 -1.35 -4.07 -6.73
N ARG A 412 -0.08 -3.68 -6.85
CA ARG A 412 1.06 -4.62 -6.85
C ARG A 412 1.59 -4.88 -5.46
N ASP A 413 1.78 -3.82 -4.67
CA ASP A 413 2.31 -3.91 -3.31
C ASP A 413 3.71 -4.58 -3.23
N ASN A 414 4.60 -4.23 -4.15
CA ASN A 414 5.95 -4.79 -4.27
C ASN A 414 7.02 -3.89 -3.61
N HIS A 415 8.21 -4.45 -3.34
CA HIS A 415 9.39 -3.64 -3.05
C HIS A 415 9.80 -2.89 -4.32
N PHE A 416 9.54 -1.60 -4.37
CA PHE A 416 10.05 -0.77 -5.45
C PHE A 416 11.42 -0.23 -5.05
N GLY A 417 12.36 -0.19 -5.99
CA GLY A 417 13.41 0.83 -5.92
C GLY A 417 12.78 2.23 -5.88
N GLY A 418 13.55 3.30 -5.80
CA GLY A 418 12.95 4.64 -5.77
C GLY A 418 13.71 5.65 -6.59
N GLU A 419 13.41 6.92 -6.37
CA GLU A 419 14.08 8.03 -7.03
C GLU A 419 14.54 9.03 -5.99
N SER A 420 15.73 9.58 -6.21
CA SER A 420 16.19 10.76 -5.50
C SER A 420 15.87 12.02 -6.31
N ALA A 421 15.29 13.01 -5.65
CA ALA A 421 14.99 14.32 -6.24
C ALA A 421 15.18 15.42 -5.19
N SER A 422 15.44 16.64 -5.63
CA SER A 422 15.36 17.78 -4.71
C SER A 422 13.89 18.07 -4.39
N MET A 423 13.60 18.57 -3.20
CA MET A 423 12.23 18.99 -2.85
C MET A 423 11.75 20.12 -3.77
N PHE A 424 12.67 20.91 -4.34
CA PHE A 424 12.34 21.93 -5.33
C PHE A 424 11.75 21.29 -6.59
N ASP A 425 12.41 20.27 -7.16
CA ASP A 425 11.90 19.62 -8.38
C ASP A 425 10.54 18.95 -8.13
N VAL A 426 10.39 18.32 -6.97
CA VAL A 426 9.16 17.61 -6.57
C VAL A 426 7.98 18.58 -6.41
N LEU A 427 8.22 19.75 -5.81
CA LEU A 427 7.16 20.74 -5.60
C LEU A 427 6.95 21.60 -6.85
N TRP A 428 8.00 22.18 -7.42
CA TRP A 428 7.91 23.14 -8.52
C TRP A 428 7.50 22.48 -9.84
N GLU A 429 8.26 21.48 -10.30
CA GLU A 429 8.08 20.87 -11.62
C GLU A 429 6.90 19.88 -11.64
N ASP A 430 6.77 19.04 -10.61
CA ASP A 430 5.81 17.93 -10.62
C ASP A 430 4.44 18.27 -9.99
N PHE A 431 4.37 19.23 -9.06
CA PHE A 431 3.13 19.57 -8.34
C PHE A 431 2.57 20.95 -8.70
N ILE A 432 3.34 22.01 -8.50
CA ILE A 432 2.96 23.42 -8.69
C ILE A 432 2.71 23.74 -10.15
N ASN A 433 3.53 23.22 -11.07
CA ASN A 433 3.37 23.43 -12.51
C ASN A 433 2.16 22.68 -13.12
N ASN A 434 1.17 22.32 -12.30
CA ASN A 434 -0.14 21.84 -12.71
C ASN A 434 -1.26 22.75 -12.17
N PRO A 435 -1.31 24.02 -12.61
CA PRO A 435 -2.23 25.00 -12.04
C PRO A 435 -3.69 24.71 -12.36
N LEU A 436 -4.00 24.05 -13.48
CA LEU A 436 -5.37 23.65 -13.80
C LEU A 436 -5.92 22.66 -12.76
N TYR A 437 -5.12 21.68 -12.33
CA TYR A 437 -5.53 20.77 -11.28
C TYR A 437 -5.63 21.47 -9.93
N LEU A 438 -4.56 22.15 -9.50
CA LEU A 438 -4.50 22.77 -8.17
C LEU A 438 -5.50 23.92 -8.03
N GLY A 439 -5.71 24.73 -9.06
CA GLY A 439 -6.68 25.81 -9.04
C GLY A 439 -8.13 25.34 -9.03
N THR A 440 -8.41 24.08 -9.38
CA THR A 440 -9.77 23.54 -9.42
C THR A 440 -10.12 22.58 -8.29
N ILE A 441 -9.14 22.04 -7.56
CA ILE A 441 -9.36 21.05 -6.50
C ILE A 441 -10.24 21.58 -5.34
N ALA A 442 -10.27 22.89 -5.10
CA ALA A 442 -11.08 23.57 -4.08
C ALA A 442 -12.25 24.39 -4.68
N LYS A 443 -12.61 24.12 -5.94
CA LYS A 443 -13.63 24.88 -6.67
C LYS A 443 -15.03 24.71 -6.08
N SER A 444 -15.33 23.60 -5.42
CA SER A 444 -16.63 23.37 -4.75
C SER A 444 -16.94 24.42 -3.68
N GLU A 445 -15.89 25.06 -3.15
CA GLU A 445 -15.93 26.10 -2.15
C GLU A 445 -15.69 27.50 -2.75
N ASP A 446 -15.73 27.63 -4.09
CA ASP A 446 -15.45 28.84 -4.87
C ASP A 446 -14.04 29.43 -4.65
N ILE A 447 -13.06 28.56 -4.42
CA ILE A 447 -11.65 28.93 -4.25
C ILE A 447 -10.89 28.60 -5.53
N PHE A 448 -10.21 29.61 -6.08
CA PHE A 448 -9.45 29.54 -7.34
C PHE A 448 -7.98 29.94 -7.19
N LYS A 449 -7.62 30.45 -6.00
CA LYS A 449 -6.28 30.89 -5.64
C LYS A 449 -5.74 30.04 -4.50
N ILE A 450 -4.53 29.50 -4.65
CA ILE A 450 -3.80 28.78 -3.62
C ILE A 450 -2.40 29.40 -3.48
N SER A 451 -2.03 29.78 -2.27
CA SER A 451 -0.67 30.22 -1.94
C SER A 451 0.04 29.13 -1.12
N ILE A 452 1.16 28.62 -1.63
CA ILE A 452 1.96 27.62 -0.93
C ILE A 452 3.01 28.35 -0.10
N CYS A 453 2.91 28.17 1.22
CA CYS A 453 3.84 28.68 2.21
C CYS A 453 4.79 27.55 2.63
N PHE A 454 6.06 27.88 2.79
CA PHE A 454 7.07 26.91 3.20
C PHE A 454 7.72 27.32 4.52
N THR A 455 7.86 26.36 5.44
CA THR A 455 8.44 26.57 6.77
C THR A 455 9.60 25.61 7.02
N LYS A 456 10.80 26.16 7.26
CA LYS A 456 11.97 25.41 7.70
C LYS A 456 12.09 25.50 9.22
N TYR A 457 12.05 24.35 9.89
CA TYR A 457 12.35 24.27 11.31
C TYR A 457 13.83 23.93 11.54
N ALA A 458 14.36 24.35 12.68
CA ALA A 458 15.64 23.83 13.15
C ALA A 458 15.54 22.33 13.47
N ASP A 459 16.68 21.65 13.44
CA ASP A 459 16.83 20.26 13.85
C ASP A 459 16.17 20.02 15.21
N GLN A 460 15.58 18.85 15.38
CA GLN A 460 14.86 18.52 16.61
C GLN A 460 15.83 18.42 17.80
N LEU A 461 15.98 19.53 18.55
CA LEU A 461 16.70 19.56 19.84
C LEU A 461 15.83 18.93 20.94
N LYS A 462 16.48 18.29 21.93
CA LYS A 462 15.78 17.79 23.13
C LYS A 462 15.05 18.95 23.80
N SER A 463 13.72 18.88 23.91
CA SER A 463 13.01 19.75 24.83
C SER A 463 13.45 19.37 26.25
N SER A 464 14.17 20.27 26.91
CA SER A 464 14.37 20.23 28.36
C SER A 464 13.01 20.19 29.04
N GLU A 465 12.89 19.31 30.01
CA GLU A 465 11.78 19.11 30.94
C GLU A 465 10.85 20.33 31.08
N GLU A 466 9.58 20.25 30.64
CA GLU A 466 8.41 20.78 31.39
C GLU A 466 7.01 20.39 30.83
N LYS A 467 6.14 20.06 31.80
CA LYS A 467 4.68 20.20 31.98
C LYS A 467 3.61 19.46 31.15
N ILE A 468 3.82 19.03 29.90
CA ILE A 468 2.94 18.03 29.24
C ILE A 468 3.79 17.22 28.25
N SER A 469 3.78 15.88 28.34
CA SER A 469 4.71 15.03 27.56
C SER A 469 4.55 15.11 26.03
N CYS A 470 3.47 15.71 25.55
CA CYS A 470 3.13 15.93 24.14
C CYS A 470 3.48 17.33 23.61
N PHE A 471 3.88 18.28 24.46
CA PHE A 471 4.25 19.62 24.01
C PHE A 471 5.64 19.61 23.34
N ARG A 472 5.71 20.10 22.10
CA ARG A 472 6.86 20.04 21.19
C ARG A 472 7.00 21.36 20.42
N PRO A 473 7.40 22.46 21.11
CA PRO A 473 7.61 23.73 20.43
C PRO A 473 8.69 23.60 19.36
N LYS A 474 8.44 24.19 18.19
CA LYS A 474 9.36 24.14 17.05
C LYS A 474 10.12 25.46 16.96
N GLN A 475 11.44 25.36 16.86
CA GLN A 475 12.27 26.53 16.57
C GLN A 475 12.21 26.83 15.07
N LEU A 476 11.66 27.99 14.73
CA LEU A 476 11.58 28.48 13.36
C LEU A 476 12.96 28.91 12.86
N HIS A 477 13.38 28.41 11.70
CA HIS A 477 14.57 28.90 10.99
C HIS A 477 14.15 29.89 9.91
N ASP A 478 13.26 29.46 9.00
CA ASP A 478 12.73 30.31 7.91
C ASP A 478 11.26 30.00 7.66
N GLU A 479 10.48 31.00 7.24
CA GLU A 479 9.13 30.85 6.74
C GLU A 479 8.83 31.90 5.67
N GLY A 480 8.02 31.56 4.67
CA GLY A 480 7.61 32.51 3.66
C GLY A 480 6.65 31.96 2.61
N VAL A 481 6.17 32.83 1.74
CA VAL A 481 5.33 32.47 0.59
C VAL A 481 6.24 32.06 -0.57
N PHE A 482 6.19 30.80 -0.95
CA PHE A 482 7.02 30.25 -2.03
C PHE A 482 6.42 30.52 -3.41
N VAL A 483 5.11 30.29 -3.57
CA VAL A 483 4.42 30.43 -4.85
C VAL A 483 2.93 30.73 -4.64
N GLU A 484 2.34 31.43 -5.61
CA GLU A 484 0.90 31.62 -5.73
C GLU A 484 0.40 31.03 -7.04
N ILE A 485 -0.69 30.29 -6.97
CA ILE A 485 -1.38 29.67 -8.10
C ILE A 485 -2.75 30.30 -8.18
N ASP A 486 -3.09 30.92 -9.31
CA ASP A 486 -4.38 31.59 -9.52
C ASP A 486 -4.88 31.30 -10.93
N ILE A 487 -5.99 30.55 -11.05
CA ILE A 487 -6.59 30.22 -12.37
C ILE A 487 -7.62 31.25 -12.85
N LYS A 488 -7.91 32.28 -12.05
CA LYS A 488 -8.74 33.42 -12.47
C LYS A 488 -7.90 34.47 -13.20
N ASN A 489 -6.72 34.78 -12.66
CA ASN A 489 -5.88 35.87 -13.12
C ASN A 489 -4.56 35.36 -13.73
N LYS A 490 -4.19 35.93 -14.88
CA LYS A 490 -2.87 35.71 -15.48
C LYS A 490 -1.79 36.36 -14.61
N ARG A 491 -0.64 35.70 -14.46
CA ARG A 491 0.56 36.31 -13.89
C ARG A 491 1.00 37.54 -14.70
N PRO A 492 1.67 38.52 -14.06
CA PRO A 492 2.27 39.64 -14.80
C PRO A 492 3.23 39.14 -15.88
N ASP A 493 3.17 39.78 -17.05
CA ASP A 493 4.08 39.46 -18.17
C ASP A 493 5.54 39.75 -17.81
N ALA A 494 6.44 38.89 -18.28
CA ALA A 494 7.88 39.08 -18.12
C ALA A 494 8.31 40.40 -18.79
N LYS A 495 9.07 41.21 -18.06
CA LYS A 495 9.62 42.48 -18.55
C LYS A 495 10.95 42.21 -19.25
N LYS A 496 11.31 43.08 -20.20
CA LYS A 496 12.56 43.00 -20.96
C LYS A 496 13.46 44.18 -20.61
N ASN A 497 14.77 43.95 -20.45
CA ASN A 497 15.75 45.04 -20.31
C ASN A 497 16.23 45.56 -21.68
N GLU A 498 17.07 46.60 -21.68
CA GLU A 498 17.66 47.16 -22.92
C GLU A 498 18.54 46.17 -23.68
N ALA A 499 19.18 45.23 -22.98
CA ALA A 499 19.98 44.14 -23.58
C ALA A 499 19.12 42.99 -24.15
N GLY A 500 17.82 43.03 -23.92
CA GLY A 500 16.85 42.07 -24.40
C GLY A 500 16.63 40.83 -23.53
N GLU A 501 17.10 40.84 -22.28
CA GLU A 501 16.90 39.76 -21.32
C GLU A 501 15.56 39.89 -20.59
N TYR A 502 14.89 38.76 -20.37
CA TYR A 502 13.61 38.69 -19.69
C TYR A 502 13.77 38.53 -18.17
N TYR A 503 12.93 39.21 -17.41
CA TYR A 503 12.84 39.10 -15.96
C TYR A 503 11.40 39.19 -15.44
N ILE A 504 11.18 38.62 -14.26
CA ILE A 504 9.98 38.83 -13.44
C ILE A 504 10.36 39.71 -12.25
N GLU A 505 9.51 40.66 -11.89
CA GLU A 505 9.71 41.51 -10.72
C GLU A 505 8.81 40.99 -9.59
N LEU A 506 9.41 40.64 -8.45
CA LEU A 506 8.69 40.24 -7.25
C LEU A 506 8.00 41.44 -6.59
N GLU A 507 7.06 41.18 -5.69
CA GLU A 507 6.42 42.22 -4.85
C GLU A 507 7.45 43.01 -4.01
N THR A 508 8.60 42.40 -3.71
CA THR A 508 9.73 43.04 -3.02
C THR A 508 10.49 44.05 -3.89
N GLY A 509 10.23 44.09 -5.20
CA GLY A 509 10.99 44.83 -6.21
C GLY A 509 12.23 44.09 -6.72
N GLU A 510 12.51 42.89 -6.21
CA GLU A 510 13.61 42.05 -6.69
C GLU A 510 13.33 41.54 -8.11
N LYS A 511 14.34 41.61 -8.98
CA LYS A 511 14.24 41.20 -10.38
C LYS A 511 14.86 39.82 -10.56
N LEU A 512 14.05 38.84 -10.95
CA LEU A 512 14.49 37.48 -11.22
C LEU A 512 14.69 37.29 -12.73
N TRP A 513 15.96 37.18 -13.14
CA TRP A 513 16.35 37.03 -14.53
C TRP A 513 16.21 35.60 -15.02
N PHE A 514 15.70 35.40 -16.24
CA PHE A 514 15.51 34.06 -16.81
C PHE A 514 16.85 33.34 -17.06
N SER A 515 17.94 34.10 -17.27
CA SER A 515 19.30 33.56 -17.39
C SER A 515 19.76 32.82 -16.13
N GLU A 516 19.34 33.29 -14.96
CA GLU A 516 19.66 32.72 -13.63
C GLU A 516 18.58 31.74 -13.15
N HIS A 517 17.33 31.97 -13.58
CA HIS A 517 16.14 31.24 -13.19
C HIS A 517 15.41 30.67 -14.42
N LYS A 518 16.07 29.73 -15.10
CA LYS A 518 15.59 29.13 -16.36
C LYS A 518 14.22 28.46 -16.22
N GLU A 519 13.86 27.98 -15.02
CA GLU A 519 12.56 27.40 -14.74
C GLU A 519 11.36 28.32 -15.06
N PHE A 520 11.57 29.64 -15.14
CA PHE A 520 10.52 30.59 -15.52
C PHE A 520 10.19 30.62 -17.02
N GLU A 521 11.05 30.05 -17.87
CA GLU A 521 10.78 29.89 -19.31
C GLU A 521 9.64 28.89 -19.56
N GLU A 522 9.55 27.85 -18.73
CA GLU A 522 8.56 26.77 -18.81
C GLU A 522 7.39 26.95 -17.82
N MET A 523 7.42 28.01 -17.00
CA MET A 523 6.40 28.27 -15.98
C MET A 523 5.06 28.71 -16.59
N SER A 524 3.99 28.09 -16.12
CA SER A 524 2.62 28.43 -16.51
C SER A 524 2.25 29.90 -16.27
N ASP A 525 1.34 30.41 -17.09
CA ASP A 525 0.76 31.75 -16.95
C ASP A 525 -0.12 31.94 -15.70
N PHE A 526 -0.45 30.86 -14.97
CA PHE A 526 -1.25 30.90 -13.74
C PHE A 526 -0.43 30.72 -12.46
N VAL A 527 0.90 30.69 -12.57
CA VAL A 527 1.83 30.48 -11.45
C VAL A 527 2.70 31.72 -11.29
N ASN A 528 2.68 32.32 -10.10
CA ASN A 528 3.47 33.50 -9.77
C ASN A 528 4.45 33.18 -8.63
N PRO A 529 5.77 33.43 -8.77
CA PRO A 529 6.71 33.26 -7.67
C PRO A 529 6.30 34.15 -6.48
N GLY A 530 6.35 33.57 -5.28
CA GLY A 530 6.05 34.31 -4.06
C GLY A 530 7.18 35.27 -3.67
N LYS A 531 6.89 36.19 -2.75
CA LYS A 531 7.86 37.18 -2.26
C LYS A 531 9.14 36.58 -1.64
N ASP A 532 9.06 35.35 -1.15
CA ASP A 532 10.17 34.65 -0.47
C ASP A 532 10.81 33.55 -1.37
N TYR A 533 10.53 33.59 -2.68
CA TYR A 533 10.89 32.54 -3.64
C TYR A 533 12.39 32.20 -3.63
N VAL A 534 13.29 33.18 -3.74
CA VAL A 534 14.73 32.96 -3.88
C VAL A 534 15.29 32.22 -2.67
N LYS A 535 14.97 32.72 -1.47
CA LYS A 535 15.40 32.15 -0.18
C LYS A 535 14.90 30.70 -0.01
N ILE A 536 13.64 30.44 -0.34
CA ILE A 536 13.04 29.11 -0.21
C ILE A 536 13.61 28.16 -1.27
N LYS A 537 13.78 28.62 -2.52
CA LYS A 537 14.35 27.84 -3.63
C LYS A 537 15.71 27.24 -3.27
N GLU A 538 16.61 28.03 -2.68
CA GLU A 538 17.94 27.55 -2.27
C GLU A 538 17.85 26.37 -1.29
N TYR A 539 17.01 26.51 -0.26
CA TYR A 539 16.80 25.44 0.71
C TYR A 539 16.20 24.19 0.06
N LEU A 540 15.15 24.35 -0.76
CA LEU A 540 14.48 23.23 -1.42
C LEU A 540 15.39 22.49 -2.41
N LYS A 541 16.27 23.21 -3.12
CA LYS A 541 17.28 22.60 -4.02
C LYS A 541 18.34 21.81 -3.27
N SER A 542 18.70 22.22 -2.04
CA SER A 542 19.63 21.47 -1.20
C SER A 542 18.98 20.27 -0.48
N SER A 543 17.65 20.23 -0.42
CA SER A 543 16.88 19.26 0.35
C SER A 543 16.57 18.01 -0.49
N ASN A 544 17.50 17.05 -0.55
CA ASN A 544 17.32 15.83 -1.35
C ASN A 544 16.45 14.78 -0.65
N VAL A 545 15.34 14.40 -1.27
CA VAL A 545 14.36 13.43 -0.78
C VAL A 545 14.35 12.14 -1.61
N PHE A 546 14.00 11.05 -0.96
CA PHE A 546 13.81 9.74 -1.60
C PHE A 546 12.32 9.38 -1.67
N PHE A 547 11.84 9.06 -2.87
CA PHE A 547 10.48 8.57 -3.09
C PHE A 547 10.47 7.09 -3.53
N PRO A 548 9.88 6.19 -2.72
CA PRO A 548 9.77 4.79 -3.08
C PRO A 548 8.87 4.59 -4.30
N GLY A 549 9.30 3.78 -5.27
CA GLY A 549 8.56 3.55 -6.51
C GLY A 549 8.44 4.78 -7.40
N GLU A 550 9.32 5.77 -7.22
CA GLU A 550 9.44 6.97 -8.07
C GLU A 550 8.12 7.76 -8.09
N VAL A 551 7.39 7.68 -9.21
CA VAL A 551 6.06 8.25 -9.43
C VAL A 551 5.08 7.78 -8.36
N VAL A 552 5.16 6.50 -7.91
CA VAL A 552 4.23 5.97 -6.91
C VAL A 552 4.41 6.71 -5.57
N GLY A 553 5.66 6.87 -5.11
CA GLY A 553 5.97 7.60 -3.89
C GLY A 553 5.65 9.10 -3.99
N ARG A 554 5.97 9.74 -5.11
CA ARG A 554 5.61 11.15 -5.34
C ARG A 554 4.11 11.36 -5.27
N HIS A 555 3.32 10.50 -5.90
CA HIS A 555 1.86 10.61 -5.86
C HIS A 555 1.26 10.26 -4.50
N ALA A 556 1.90 9.38 -3.71
CA ALA A 556 1.53 9.18 -2.30
C ALA A 556 1.71 10.48 -1.49
N PHE A 557 2.82 11.19 -1.72
CA PHE A 557 3.08 12.50 -1.13
C PHE A 557 2.06 13.56 -1.59
N PHE A 558 1.82 13.67 -2.89
CA PHE A 558 0.84 14.60 -3.44
C PHE A 558 -0.57 14.34 -2.92
N THR A 559 -0.99 13.08 -2.77
CA THR A 559 -2.31 12.76 -2.22
C THR A 559 -2.51 13.26 -0.80
N MET A 560 -1.47 13.29 0.03
CA MET A 560 -1.58 13.92 1.36
C MET A 560 -1.71 15.46 1.28
N LEU A 561 -1.06 16.10 0.32
CA LEU A 561 -1.22 17.55 0.08
C LEU A 561 -2.62 17.88 -0.46
N GLU A 562 -3.10 17.13 -1.46
CA GLU A 562 -4.44 17.21 -2.03
C GLU A 562 -5.52 17.08 -0.94
N ASN A 563 -5.38 16.07 -0.09
CA ASN A 563 -6.31 15.83 1.01
C ASN A 563 -6.32 16.99 2.01
N GLU A 564 -5.18 17.65 2.23
CA GLU A 564 -5.13 18.83 3.08
C GLU A 564 -5.83 20.02 2.44
N ILE A 565 -5.57 20.30 1.15
CA ILE A 565 -6.24 21.37 0.41
C ILE A 565 -7.77 21.19 0.48
N ARG A 566 -8.25 19.97 0.24
CA ARG A 566 -9.68 19.62 0.28
C ARG A 566 -10.33 19.79 1.65
N ASN A 567 -9.55 19.79 2.74
CA ASN A 567 -10.10 20.02 4.08
C ASN A 567 -10.71 21.43 4.23
N VAL A 568 -10.50 22.33 3.27
CA VAL A 568 -11.16 23.63 3.22
C VAL A 568 -12.70 23.55 3.28
N LYS A 569 -13.30 22.44 2.84
CA LYS A 569 -14.75 22.17 2.96
C LYS A 569 -15.30 22.21 4.39
N HIS A 570 -14.41 22.13 5.39
CA HIS A 570 -14.78 22.19 6.81
C HIS A 570 -14.86 23.63 7.35
N TYR A 571 -14.42 24.63 6.60
CA TYR A 571 -14.51 26.05 6.97
C TYR A 571 -15.85 26.62 6.50
N LYS A 572 -16.44 27.52 7.30
CA LYS A 572 -17.75 28.13 7.06
C LYS A 572 -17.76 29.58 7.56
N GLY A 573 -18.76 30.36 7.12
CA GLY A 573 -18.94 31.74 7.58
C GLY A 573 -17.79 32.65 7.18
N ASP A 574 -17.38 33.54 8.08
CA ASP A 574 -16.35 34.56 7.83
C ASP A 574 -15.00 33.95 7.43
N ASP A 575 -14.64 32.80 7.98
CA ASP A 575 -13.39 32.10 7.64
C ASP A 575 -13.39 31.66 6.16
N LEU A 576 -14.52 31.11 5.68
CA LEU A 576 -14.64 30.69 4.27
C LEU A 576 -14.65 31.90 3.34
N VAL A 577 -15.36 32.97 3.69
CA VAL A 577 -15.38 34.23 2.91
C VAL A 577 -13.98 34.84 2.83
N GLY A 578 -13.22 34.79 3.94
CA GLY A 578 -11.83 35.22 3.98
C GLY A 578 -10.93 34.41 3.04
N ILE A 579 -11.11 33.09 2.99
CA ILE A 579 -10.37 32.20 2.09
C ILE A 579 -10.76 32.45 0.62
N GLN A 580 -12.05 32.59 0.31
CA GLN A 580 -12.54 32.87 -1.04
C GLN A 580 -11.97 34.17 -1.59
N LYS A 581 -11.84 35.21 -0.74
CA LYS A 581 -11.31 36.52 -1.13
C LYS A 581 -9.79 36.53 -1.28
N ASN A 582 -9.07 35.94 -0.34
CA ASN A 582 -7.60 36.07 -0.26
C ASN A 582 -6.83 34.87 -0.85
N GLY A 583 -7.53 33.78 -1.17
CA GLY A 583 -6.95 32.50 -1.54
C GLY A 583 -6.68 31.59 -0.33
N LEU A 584 -6.58 30.29 -0.61
CA LEU A 584 -6.24 29.28 0.38
C LEU A 584 -4.73 29.25 0.61
N LYS A 585 -4.30 29.36 1.87
CA LYS A 585 -2.89 29.18 2.24
C LYS A 585 -2.64 27.75 2.67
N LEU A 586 -1.78 27.03 1.94
CA LEU A 586 -1.29 25.71 2.33
C LEU A 586 0.14 25.86 2.88
N TYR A 587 0.38 25.40 4.10
CA TYR A 587 1.71 25.36 4.68
C TYR A 587 2.32 23.97 4.54
N ILE A 588 3.57 23.93 4.11
CA ILE A 588 4.41 22.74 4.06
C ILE A 588 5.67 23.04 4.88
N SER A 589 6.00 22.18 5.83
CA SER A 589 7.19 22.34 6.67
C SER A 589 8.13 21.16 6.55
N MET A 590 9.43 21.41 6.75
CA MET A 590 10.44 20.36 6.84
C MET A 590 11.30 20.56 8.09
N GLN A 591 11.53 19.45 8.79
CA GLN A 591 12.44 19.36 9.94
C GLN A 591 13.31 18.12 9.78
N GLU A 592 14.62 18.25 9.89
CA GLU A 592 15.50 17.08 9.89
C GLU A 592 15.40 16.31 11.21
N THR A 593 15.40 14.97 11.12
CA THR A 593 15.36 14.11 12.30
C THR A 593 16.04 12.76 12.05
N ASN A 594 16.38 12.07 13.13
CA ASN A 594 16.97 10.74 13.10
C ASN A 594 15.89 9.66 13.03
N VAL A 595 16.16 8.55 12.34
CA VAL A 595 15.27 7.39 12.33
C VAL A 595 15.26 6.63 13.64
N ARG A 596 16.35 6.70 14.42
CA ARG A 596 16.44 6.01 15.71
C ARG A 596 16.01 6.94 16.84
N PRO A 597 15.06 6.53 17.70
CA PRO A 597 14.74 7.30 18.89
C PRO A 597 15.99 7.42 19.78
N LYS A 598 16.37 8.63 20.18
CA LYS A 598 17.49 8.92 21.10
C LYS A 598 17.13 8.56 22.55
N ASP A 599 16.70 7.32 22.80
CA ASP A 599 16.24 6.85 24.12
C ASP A 599 17.40 6.35 25.02
N SER A 600 18.65 6.32 24.54
CA SER A 600 19.78 5.69 25.24
C SER A 600 20.76 6.64 25.92
N GLY A 601 20.41 7.88 26.30
CA GLY A 601 21.22 8.73 27.19
C GLY A 601 22.63 9.15 26.69
N VAL A 602 23.15 8.55 25.61
CA VAL A 602 24.43 8.84 24.98
C VAL A 602 24.15 9.81 23.85
N ILE A 603 24.53 11.06 24.07
CA ILE A 603 24.55 12.08 23.03
C ILE A 603 25.73 11.74 22.12
N ASP A 604 25.47 11.05 21.02
CA ASP A 604 26.38 11.14 19.88
C ASP A 604 25.86 12.26 18.97
N ASN A 605 26.47 13.43 19.08
CA ASN A 605 26.17 14.58 18.21
C ASN A 605 26.52 14.31 16.73
N ASN A 606 27.10 13.15 16.41
CA ASN A 606 27.45 12.73 15.05
C ASN A 606 26.45 11.75 14.41
N MET A 607 25.31 11.44 15.03
CA MET A 607 24.30 10.58 14.39
C MET A 607 23.65 11.31 13.21
N PRO A 608 23.74 10.77 11.98
CA PRO A 608 23.22 11.44 10.78
C PRO A 608 21.70 11.56 10.83
N ASN A 609 21.15 12.70 10.41
CA ASN A 609 19.70 12.81 10.19
C ASN A 609 19.34 12.05 8.90
N GLU A 610 18.56 10.97 8.99
CA GLU A 610 18.15 10.17 7.83
C GLU A 610 16.77 10.51 7.29
N LEU A 611 15.97 11.26 8.05
CA LEU A 611 14.58 11.58 7.73
C LEU A 611 14.34 13.09 7.66
N TYR A 612 13.42 13.48 6.78
CA TYR A 612 12.66 14.71 6.94
C TYR A 612 11.32 14.39 7.56
N ARG A 613 11.03 15.07 8.66
CA ARG A 613 9.68 15.18 9.20
C ARG A 613 8.97 16.31 8.47
N VAL A 614 7.94 15.96 7.71
CA VAL A 614 7.15 16.91 6.91
C VAL A 614 5.85 17.21 7.63
N GLY A 615 5.54 18.49 7.82
CA GLY A 615 4.27 18.94 8.39
C GLY A 615 3.42 19.65 7.34
N VAL A 616 2.11 19.41 7.31
CA VAL A 616 1.19 20.04 6.36
C VAL A 616 -0.08 20.54 7.08
N TRP A 617 -0.51 21.77 6.79
CA TRP A 617 -1.74 22.35 7.34
C TRP A 617 -2.30 23.51 6.51
N ILE A 618 -3.58 23.84 6.74
CA ILE A 618 -4.23 25.05 6.19
C ILE A 618 -3.92 26.26 7.09
N GLY A 619 -3.57 27.37 6.47
CA GLY A 619 -3.20 28.65 7.12
C GLY A 619 -4.33 29.43 7.79
N THR A 620 -5.52 28.84 7.92
CA THR A 620 -6.69 29.44 8.56
C THR A 620 -6.97 28.70 9.86
N PRO A 621 -7.13 29.39 11.01
CA PRO A 621 -7.43 28.73 12.28
C PRO A 621 -8.76 27.94 12.23
N THR A 622 -8.77 26.76 12.83
CA THR A 622 -9.93 25.88 12.97
C THR A 622 -10.29 25.67 14.44
N GLN A 623 -11.49 25.15 14.68
CA GLN A 623 -11.93 24.81 16.02
C GLN A 623 -11.30 23.48 16.47
N LEU A 624 -10.47 23.54 17.51
CA LEU A 624 -9.68 22.43 18.03
C LEU A 624 -10.43 21.66 19.13
N LYS A 625 -11.32 22.33 19.86
CA LYS A 625 -12.18 21.74 20.90
C LYS A 625 -13.56 22.41 20.86
N VAL A 626 -14.61 21.60 20.97
CA VAL A 626 -15.99 22.06 21.15
C VAL A 626 -16.42 21.60 22.54
N ASP A 627 -17.18 22.42 23.26
CA ASP A 627 -17.66 22.08 24.61
C ASP A 627 -18.34 20.70 24.62
N ALA A 628 -18.00 19.89 25.63
CA ALA A 628 -18.39 18.49 25.81
C ALA A 628 -17.78 17.44 24.84
N MET A 629 -16.99 17.82 23.83
CA MET A 629 -16.28 16.89 22.95
C MET A 629 -14.79 16.73 23.31
N GLN A 630 -14.24 15.56 23.00
CA GLN A 630 -12.79 15.34 23.04
C GLN A 630 -12.06 16.25 22.03
N PRO A 631 -10.82 16.69 22.34
CA PRO A 631 -10.01 17.48 21.42
C PRO A 631 -9.87 16.83 20.04
N LEU A 632 -9.91 17.64 18.97
CA LEU A 632 -9.81 17.18 17.60
C LEU A 632 -8.55 16.31 17.37
N VAL A 633 -7.41 16.71 17.95
CA VAL A 633 -6.14 15.98 17.86
C VAL A 633 -6.23 14.55 18.40
N ARG A 634 -6.98 14.36 19.50
CA ARG A 634 -7.20 13.07 20.15
C ARG A 634 -8.06 12.16 19.27
N ARG A 635 -9.20 12.66 18.79
CA ARG A 635 -10.09 11.91 17.89
C ARG A 635 -9.36 11.46 16.62
N LYS A 636 -8.51 12.32 16.07
CA LYS A 636 -7.69 12.00 14.90
C LYS A 636 -6.61 10.96 15.20
N PHE A 637 -5.95 11.06 16.36
CA PHE A 637 -4.99 10.05 16.80
C PHE A 637 -5.64 8.67 16.96
N GLU A 638 -6.79 8.59 17.63
CA GLU A 638 -7.52 7.33 17.83
C GLU A 638 -7.97 6.70 16.50
N ALA A 639 -8.46 7.52 15.57
CA ALA A 639 -8.78 7.05 14.21
C ALA A 639 -7.54 6.51 13.47
N LEU A 640 -6.38 7.15 13.62
CA LEU A 640 -5.12 6.71 13.00
C LEU A 640 -4.55 5.45 13.66
N MET A 641 -4.80 5.24 14.95
CA MET A 641 -4.42 4.02 15.68
C MET A 641 -5.28 2.82 15.27
N GLY A 642 -6.55 3.05 14.93
CA GLY A 642 -7.47 2.00 14.50
C GLY A 642 -7.08 1.33 13.18
N ASP A 643 -7.63 0.14 12.95
CA ASP A 643 -7.51 -0.54 11.66
C ASP A 643 -8.24 0.29 10.57
N ILE A 644 -7.75 0.21 9.33
CA ILE A 644 -8.39 0.74 8.12
C ILE A 644 -9.55 -0.16 7.67
N MET A 645 -9.69 -1.33 8.29
CA MET A 645 -10.83 -2.21 8.17
C MET A 645 -11.70 -2.16 9.42
N ASP A 646 -12.98 -2.39 9.23
CA ASP A 646 -13.89 -2.72 10.31
C ASP A 646 -13.57 -4.13 10.87
N SER A 647 -13.52 -4.27 12.20
CA SER A 647 -13.16 -5.54 12.87
C SER A 647 -14.13 -6.66 12.49
N ASP A 648 -15.43 -6.34 12.49
CA ASP A 648 -16.47 -7.36 12.43
C ASP A 648 -16.74 -7.79 10.97
N THR A 649 -16.61 -6.85 10.03
CA THR A 649 -16.99 -7.06 8.63
C THR A 649 -15.83 -7.08 7.64
N PHE A 650 -14.61 -6.72 8.06
CA PHE A 650 -13.46 -6.43 7.19
C PHE A 650 -13.76 -5.39 6.09
N SER A 651 -14.83 -4.61 6.25
CA SER A 651 -15.19 -3.56 5.31
C SER A 651 -14.20 -2.41 5.42
N PRO A 652 -13.79 -1.78 4.31
CA PRO A 652 -12.90 -0.63 4.35
C PRO A 652 -13.52 0.55 5.09
N ARG A 653 -12.74 1.19 5.96
CA ARG A 653 -13.07 2.48 6.57
C ARG A 653 -12.63 3.60 5.63
N LEU A 654 -13.60 4.22 4.98
CA LEU A 654 -13.36 5.28 4.02
C LEU A 654 -13.03 6.61 4.72
N GLY A 655 -12.28 7.47 4.03
CA GLY A 655 -12.01 8.84 4.47
C GLY A 655 -10.54 9.28 4.35
N GLY A 656 -10.34 10.60 4.36
CA GLY A 656 -9.04 11.23 4.14
C GLY A 656 -7.94 10.83 5.13
N SER A 657 -8.29 10.58 6.40
CA SER A 657 -7.28 10.19 7.41
C SER A 657 -6.72 8.79 7.13
N PHE A 658 -7.53 7.85 6.62
CA PHE A 658 -7.05 6.52 6.25
C PHE A 658 -6.27 6.54 4.92
N GLN A 659 -6.68 7.39 3.97
CA GLN A 659 -5.91 7.66 2.74
C GLN A 659 -4.50 8.17 3.05
N ASP A 660 -4.42 9.17 3.94
CA ASP A 660 -3.14 9.72 4.37
C ASP A 660 -2.32 8.65 5.11
N LYS A 661 -2.93 7.84 6.00
CA LYS A 661 -2.24 6.75 6.73
C LYS A 661 -1.61 5.74 5.77
N ILE A 662 -2.33 5.34 4.73
CA ILE A 662 -1.86 4.43 3.67
C ILE A 662 -0.66 5.04 2.93
N CYS A 663 -0.76 6.31 2.52
CA CYS A 663 0.31 7.01 1.80
C CYS A 663 1.56 7.23 2.66
N ALA A 664 1.40 7.59 3.92
CA ALA A 664 2.50 7.75 4.86
C ALA A 664 3.22 6.41 5.13
N GLY A 665 2.46 5.31 5.27
CA GLY A 665 3.03 3.96 5.38
C GLY A 665 3.86 3.57 4.15
N MET A 666 3.38 3.89 2.94
CA MET A 666 4.12 3.67 1.68
C MET A 666 5.42 4.48 1.60
N LEU A 667 5.38 5.77 1.97
CA LEU A 667 6.57 6.62 1.95
C LEU A 667 7.65 6.16 2.93
N PHE A 668 7.25 5.62 4.07
CA PHE A 668 8.17 5.17 5.10
C PHE A 668 8.68 3.74 4.87
N ASN A 669 7.81 2.81 4.47
CA ASN A 669 8.12 1.37 4.38
C ASN A 669 8.26 0.83 2.94
N ASN A 670 8.15 1.69 1.93
CA ASN A 670 8.17 1.34 0.50
C ASN A 670 7.00 0.45 0.05
N LYS A 671 5.98 0.21 0.89
CA LYS A 671 4.82 -0.65 0.60
C LYS A 671 3.53 -0.13 1.21
N PHE A 672 2.42 -0.36 0.50
CA PHE A 672 1.09 0.04 0.97
C PHE A 672 0.54 -0.93 2.03
N SER A 673 0.82 -2.24 1.94
CA SER A 673 0.36 -3.22 2.94
C SER A 673 0.97 -3.04 4.32
N SER A 674 2.09 -2.33 4.42
CA SER A 674 2.70 -1.95 5.70
C SER A 674 1.91 -0.87 6.45
N VAL A 675 0.75 -0.43 5.96
CA VAL A 675 -0.12 0.55 6.63
C VAL A 675 -0.50 0.16 8.07
N GLN A 676 -0.54 -1.15 8.38
CA GLN A 676 -0.81 -1.66 9.73
C GLN A 676 0.40 -2.25 10.45
N SER A 677 1.61 -2.19 9.88
CA SER A 677 2.79 -2.67 10.60
C SER A 677 3.01 -1.84 11.87
N GLY A 678 3.14 -2.48 13.02
CA GLY A 678 3.26 -1.83 14.33
C GLY A 678 1.94 -1.60 15.08
N ASP A 679 0.80 -1.98 14.50
CA ASP A 679 -0.51 -1.88 15.15
C ASP A 679 -0.73 -2.95 16.24
N GLU A 680 -1.85 -2.83 16.96
CA GLU A 680 -2.20 -3.75 18.05
C GLU A 680 -3.29 -4.77 17.68
N ASN A 681 -3.75 -4.80 16.42
CA ASN A 681 -4.84 -5.67 15.99
C ASN A 681 -4.49 -7.17 16.16
N PRO A 682 -5.23 -7.96 16.96
CA PRO A 682 -4.98 -9.39 17.15
C PRO A 682 -5.20 -10.24 15.88
N THR A 683 -6.01 -9.79 14.92
CA THR A 683 -6.33 -10.56 13.70
C THR A 683 -5.24 -10.52 12.64
N ARG A 684 -4.19 -9.70 12.84
CA ARG A 684 -3.08 -9.53 11.89
C ARG A 684 -1.84 -10.31 12.35
N ASP A 685 -1.14 -10.93 11.41
CA ASP A 685 0.18 -11.51 11.68
C ASP A 685 1.21 -10.41 11.95
N LYS A 686 1.75 -10.40 13.17
CA LYS A 686 2.75 -9.44 13.65
C LYS A 686 4.18 -9.98 13.59
N ALA A 687 4.41 -11.19 13.08
CA ALA A 687 5.73 -11.82 13.05
C ALA A 687 6.77 -11.03 12.23
N ASN A 688 6.32 -10.20 11.30
CA ASN A 688 7.17 -9.38 10.45
C ASN A 688 7.26 -7.91 10.91
N ASP A 689 6.61 -7.54 12.01
CA ASP A 689 6.73 -6.18 12.55
C ASP A 689 8.09 -5.98 13.18
N SER A 690 8.71 -4.86 12.82
CA SER A 690 9.99 -4.48 13.37
C SER A 690 9.85 -3.45 14.50
N ASP A 691 10.90 -3.29 15.30
CA ASP A 691 10.96 -2.24 16.33
C ASP A 691 10.77 -0.83 15.74
N ARG A 692 11.19 -0.63 14.48
CA ARG A 692 10.96 0.60 13.74
C ARG A 692 9.46 0.82 13.52
N ASP A 693 8.73 -0.21 13.11
CA ASP A 693 7.29 -0.11 12.84
C ASP A 693 6.53 0.23 14.13
N LEU A 694 6.86 -0.46 15.24
CA LEU A 694 6.28 -0.17 16.56
C LEU A 694 6.60 1.24 17.06
N GLY A 695 7.78 1.77 16.72
CA GLY A 695 8.23 3.10 17.14
C GLY A 695 7.62 4.27 16.36
N TYR A 696 7.23 4.04 15.10
CA TYR A 696 6.70 5.07 14.20
C TYR A 696 5.19 4.94 13.96
N PHE A 697 4.57 3.80 14.28
CA PHE A 697 3.13 3.65 14.17
C PHE A 697 2.40 4.51 15.23
N PRO A 698 1.34 5.25 14.86
CA PRO A 698 0.78 5.37 13.51
C PRO A 698 1.62 6.30 12.62
N TRP A 699 1.69 6.00 11.31
CA TRP A 699 2.58 6.70 10.35
C TRP A 699 2.37 8.22 10.24
N ILE A 700 1.28 8.72 10.79
CA ILE A 700 0.95 10.14 10.89
C ILE A 700 0.83 10.54 12.35
N ILE A 701 1.53 11.61 12.70
CA ILE A 701 1.44 12.25 14.01
C ILE A 701 0.51 13.46 13.88
N PRO A 702 -0.72 13.40 14.43
CA PRO A 702 -1.58 14.57 14.50
C PRO A 702 -1.04 15.56 15.53
N ALA A 703 -1.10 16.84 15.19
CA ALA A 703 -0.63 17.92 16.05
C ALA A 703 -1.55 19.12 16.00
N THR A 704 -1.51 19.95 17.03
CA THR A 704 -2.23 21.22 17.07
C THR A 704 -1.41 22.31 17.72
N SER A 705 -1.56 23.56 17.28
CA SER A 705 -0.97 24.74 17.89
C SER A 705 -2.02 25.85 18.07
N PRO A 706 -1.90 26.70 19.09
CA PRO A 706 -2.79 27.85 19.27
C PRO A 706 -2.56 28.92 18.20
N GLU A 707 -3.59 29.71 17.90
CA GLU A 707 -3.51 30.80 16.91
C GLU A 707 -2.43 31.84 17.24
N SER A 708 -2.22 32.13 18.54
CA SER A 708 -1.21 33.09 19.00
C SER A 708 0.24 32.58 18.90
N ALA A 709 0.44 31.26 18.79
CA ALA A 709 1.76 30.66 18.67
C ALA A 709 1.71 29.46 17.70
N PRO A 710 1.71 29.71 16.37
CA PRO A 710 1.48 28.69 15.35
C PRO A 710 2.54 27.59 15.28
N HIS A 711 3.65 27.69 16.02
CA HIS A 711 4.74 26.71 16.05
C HIS A 711 4.89 26.01 17.40
N ASP A 712 4.04 26.33 18.37
CA ASP A 712 3.99 25.70 19.69
C ASP A 712 3.08 24.46 19.63
N ASP A 713 3.60 23.39 19.02
CA ASP A 713 2.81 22.19 18.72
C ASP A 713 2.58 21.29 19.93
N ILE A 714 1.35 20.80 20.06
CA ILE A 714 0.97 19.66 20.90
C ILE A 714 0.81 18.45 19.98
N GLU A 715 1.68 17.46 20.12
CA GLU A 715 1.75 16.26 19.27
C GLU A 715 1.31 15.01 20.04
N VAL A 716 0.30 14.28 19.54
CA VAL A 716 -0.19 13.06 20.21
C VAL A 716 0.44 11.83 19.55
N CYS A 717 1.11 10.99 20.35
CA CYS A 717 1.77 9.77 19.88
C CYS A 717 1.66 8.60 20.87
N LYS A 718 1.91 7.37 20.40
CA LYS A 718 1.77 6.11 21.17
C LYS A 718 2.59 6.06 22.47
N LYS A 719 3.71 6.81 22.56
CA LYS A 719 4.60 6.83 23.75
C LYS A 719 4.07 7.67 24.92
N VAL A 720 2.98 8.42 24.76
CA VAL A 720 2.43 9.28 25.82
C VAL A 720 1.69 8.42 26.84
N LYS A 721 2.31 8.20 28.01
CA LYS A 721 1.77 7.42 29.16
C LYS A 721 0.81 8.22 30.05
N GLU A 722 0.29 9.36 29.61
CA GLU A 722 -0.74 10.06 30.40
C GLU A 722 -2.04 9.26 30.30
N SER A 723 -2.71 9.03 31.43
CA SER A 723 -4.05 8.44 31.40
C SER A 723 -4.96 9.31 30.53
N ASP A 724 -5.81 8.69 29.70
CA ASP A 724 -6.63 9.40 28.70
C ASP A 724 -7.43 10.57 29.27
N ASN A 725 -7.89 10.43 30.52
CA ASN A 725 -8.64 11.46 31.26
C ASN A 725 -7.81 12.68 31.66
N GLU A 726 -6.49 12.60 31.67
CA GLU A 726 -5.59 13.67 32.13
C GLU A 726 -5.21 14.62 30.99
N PHE A 727 -4.95 14.09 29.79
CA PHE A 727 -4.68 14.90 28.59
C PHE A 727 -5.88 15.80 28.25
N ASP A 728 -7.09 15.23 28.17
CA ASP A 728 -8.30 15.97 27.79
C ASP A 728 -8.66 17.11 28.77
N LYS A 729 -8.28 16.95 30.05
CA LYS A 729 -8.41 17.97 31.09
C LYS A 729 -7.36 19.07 30.98
N LYS A 730 -6.12 18.73 30.60
CA LYS A 730 -5.02 19.69 30.44
C LYS A 730 -5.09 20.46 29.12
N TYR A 731 -5.71 19.89 28.08
CA TYR A 731 -5.85 20.52 26.78
C TYR A 731 -6.84 21.69 26.81
N ASN A 732 -6.33 22.90 26.57
CA ASN A 732 -7.06 24.18 26.74
C ASN A 732 -7.13 25.04 25.46
N HIS A 733 -6.73 24.52 24.30
CA HIS A 733 -6.81 25.28 23.05
C HIS A 733 -8.18 25.08 22.39
N GLU A 734 -8.98 26.14 22.28
CA GLU A 734 -10.28 26.09 21.61
C GLU A 734 -10.17 26.29 20.10
N ARG A 735 -9.27 27.20 19.66
CA ARG A 735 -9.04 27.56 18.26
C ARG A 735 -7.55 27.64 17.95
N GLY A 736 -7.17 27.23 16.75
CA GLY A 736 -5.77 27.24 16.30
C GLY A 736 -5.57 26.39 15.05
N TYR A 737 -4.37 25.89 14.83
CA TYR A 737 -4.04 25.13 13.62
C TYR A 737 -4.02 23.63 13.91
N PHE A 738 -4.71 22.85 13.08
CA PHE A 738 -4.54 21.40 13.05
C PHE A 738 -3.50 21.04 11.99
N LYS A 739 -2.49 20.27 12.38
CA LYS A 739 -1.38 19.86 11.53
C LYS A 739 -1.26 18.34 11.51
N LYS A 740 -0.75 17.84 10.39
CA LYS A 740 -0.33 16.44 10.28
C LYS A 740 1.16 16.38 9.99
N TYR A 741 1.86 15.50 10.70
CA TYR A 741 3.27 15.22 10.47
C TYR A 741 3.47 13.78 10.02
N PHE A 742 4.33 13.59 9.01
CA PHE A 742 4.76 12.28 8.53
C PHE A 742 6.25 12.33 8.16
N HIS A 743 6.83 11.19 7.80
CA HIS A 743 8.26 11.09 7.53
C HIS A 743 8.54 10.70 6.08
N VAL A 744 9.56 11.33 5.50
CA VAL A 744 10.12 10.99 4.19
C VAL A 744 11.62 10.79 4.35
N TRP A 745 12.18 9.81 3.64
CA TRP A 745 13.61 9.51 3.69
C TRP A 745 14.45 10.58 2.98
N LYS A 746 15.61 10.91 3.57
CA LYS A 746 16.65 11.70 2.89
C LYS A 746 17.38 10.81 1.89
N ALA A 747 17.56 11.29 0.66
CA ALA A 747 18.39 10.59 -0.30
C ALA A 747 19.87 10.59 0.15
N ALA A 748 20.60 9.52 -0.15
CA ALA A 748 22.02 9.43 0.16
C ALA A 748 22.79 8.65 -0.92
N ASN A 749 24.10 8.88 -1.01
CA ASN A 749 24.89 8.28 -2.09
C ASN A 749 25.34 6.86 -1.78
N ILE A 750 25.88 6.59 -0.60
CA ILE A 750 26.54 5.31 -0.29
C ILE A 750 26.15 4.82 1.10
N LYS A 751 25.75 3.55 1.22
CA LYS A 751 25.66 2.82 2.49
C LYS A 751 26.64 1.67 2.51
N GLN A 752 27.37 1.53 3.61
CA GLN A 752 28.20 0.35 3.87
C GLN A 752 27.41 -0.64 4.71
N VAL A 753 27.42 -1.91 4.30
CA VAL A 753 26.76 -3.02 5.01
C VAL A 753 27.82 -4.07 5.32
N SER A 754 28.16 -4.20 6.61
CA SER A 754 29.34 -4.96 7.06
C SER A 754 29.01 -6.34 7.62
N ARG A 755 27.75 -6.62 7.98
CA ARG A 755 27.31 -7.91 8.54
C ARG A 755 25.83 -8.15 8.24
N MET A 756 25.38 -9.40 8.37
CA MET A 756 23.96 -9.77 8.50
C MET A 756 23.30 -9.24 9.79
N ARG A 757 23.79 -8.13 10.39
CA ARG A 757 23.14 -7.52 11.56
C ARG A 757 21.74 -7.08 11.17
N GLN A 758 20.75 -7.46 11.98
CA GLN A 758 19.35 -7.11 11.74
C GLN A 758 19.13 -5.60 11.70
N ASP A 759 19.94 -4.82 12.43
CA ASP A 759 19.80 -3.36 12.57
C ASP A 759 19.83 -2.56 11.28
N ASP A 760 20.71 -2.88 10.32
CA ASP A 760 20.81 -2.16 9.03
C ASP A 760 19.65 -2.48 8.07
N PHE A 761 18.96 -3.61 8.28
CA PHE A 761 17.79 -3.99 7.46
C PHE A 761 16.47 -3.57 8.13
N ILE A 762 16.48 -3.32 9.44
CA ILE A 762 15.30 -2.86 10.20
C ILE A 762 15.22 -1.33 10.22
N TRP A 763 16.28 -0.65 10.65
CA TRP A 763 16.22 0.79 10.93
C TRP A 763 16.57 1.68 9.74
N GLU A 764 17.01 1.11 8.62
CA GLU A 764 17.46 1.85 7.45
C GLU A 764 16.69 1.40 6.20
N ASN A 765 16.48 2.34 5.26
CA ASN A 765 15.89 2.07 3.96
C ASN A 765 16.99 1.98 2.91
N LEU A 766 17.46 0.77 2.63
CA LEU A 766 18.58 0.55 1.70
C LEU A 766 18.29 1.05 0.27
N ALA A 767 17.02 1.12 -0.14
CA ALA A 767 16.63 1.62 -1.45
C ALA A 767 16.91 3.12 -1.65
N ARG A 768 17.10 3.89 -0.55
CA ARG A 768 17.41 5.33 -0.63
C ARG A 768 18.85 5.65 -1.06
N PHE A 769 19.70 4.63 -1.14
CA PHE A 769 21.11 4.79 -1.46
C PHE A 769 21.38 4.52 -2.93
N ARG A 770 22.15 5.42 -3.55
CA ARG A 770 22.63 5.22 -4.92
C ARG A 770 23.51 3.97 -5.06
N PHE A 771 24.34 3.71 -4.06
CA PHE A 771 25.23 2.55 -3.95
C PHE A 771 25.11 1.87 -2.58
N VAL A 772 25.14 0.53 -2.58
CA VAL A 772 25.37 -0.25 -1.38
C VAL A 772 26.69 -1.00 -1.50
N SER A 773 27.58 -0.76 -0.53
CA SER A 773 28.89 -1.38 -0.46
C SER A 773 28.89 -2.54 0.53
N LEU A 774 29.27 -3.73 0.05
CA LEU A 774 29.33 -4.94 0.85
C LEU A 774 30.71 -5.10 1.49
N PHE A 775 30.74 -5.05 2.82
CA PHE A 775 31.94 -5.26 3.64
C PHE A 775 31.83 -6.55 4.46
N ALA A 776 31.65 -7.69 3.79
CA ALA A 776 31.54 -9.01 4.43
C ALA A 776 32.69 -9.95 4.05
N PRO A 777 33.01 -10.98 4.86
CA PRO A 777 33.90 -12.08 4.46
C PRO A 777 33.39 -12.77 3.19
N ILE A 778 34.30 -13.31 2.36
CA ILE A 778 33.97 -13.88 1.03
C ILE A 778 32.81 -14.90 1.09
N GLY A 779 32.76 -15.75 2.13
CA GLY A 779 31.71 -16.76 2.28
C GLY A 779 30.30 -16.21 2.57
N GLU A 780 30.17 -14.99 3.10
CA GLU A 780 28.87 -14.37 3.43
C GLU A 780 28.41 -13.34 2.38
N ARG A 781 29.31 -12.92 1.47
CA ARG A 781 29.04 -11.86 0.48
C ARG A 781 27.87 -12.18 -0.43
N GLN A 782 27.76 -13.43 -0.90
CA GLN A 782 26.72 -13.79 -1.85
C GLN A 782 25.32 -13.69 -1.23
N GLN A 783 25.13 -14.23 -0.02
CA GLN A 783 23.86 -14.13 0.70
C GLN A 783 23.52 -12.67 1.03
N LEU A 784 24.52 -11.86 1.41
CA LEU A 784 24.31 -10.44 1.68
C LEU A 784 23.95 -9.67 0.41
N TRP A 785 24.60 -9.98 -0.72
CA TRP A 785 24.30 -9.42 -2.03
C TRP A 785 22.85 -9.72 -2.44
N GLU A 786 22.41 -10.98 -2.30
CA GLU A 786 21.03 -11.40 -2.58
C GLU A 786 20.03 -10.65 -1.71
N LYS A 787 20.32 -10.49 -0.41
CA LYS A 787 19.45 -9.78 0.52
C LYS A 787 19.33 -8.28 0.19
N VAL A 788 20.43 -7.62 -0.17
CA VAL A 788 20.43 -6.20 -0.58
C VAL A 788 19.73 -6.05 -1.94
N ARG A 789 19.94 -6.98 -2.86
CA ARG A 789 19.29 -7.00 -4.17
C ARG A 789 17.77 -7.09 -4.03
N ALA A 790 17.29 -7.92 -3.10
CA ALA A 790 15.87 -8.06 -2.80
C ALA A 790 15.21 -6.77 -2.27
N THR A 791 15.98 -5.79 -1.77
CA THR A 791 15.43 -4.47 -1.40
C THR A 791 15.32 -3.50 -2.59
N GLY A 792 15.61 -3.95 -3.81
CA GLY A 792 15.50 -3.17 -5.04
C GLY A 792 16.73 -2.35 -5.41
N VAL A 793 17.85 -2.50 -4.69
CA VAL A 793 19.09 -1.77 -4.96
C VAL A 793 19.79 -2.33 -6.19
N ILE A 794 20.13 -1.46 -7.15
CA ILE A 794 20.84 -1.88 -8.37
C ILE A 794 22.36 -1.88 -8.22
N ARG A 795 22.94 -0.77 -7.76
CA ARG A 795 24.39 -0.60 -7.68
C ARG A 795 24.93 -1.19 -6.38
N ILE A 796 25.38 -2.44 -6.44
CA ILE A 796 25.99 -3.15 -5.32
C ILE A 796 27.47 -3.36 -5.62
N ILE A 797 28.35 -2.83 -4.78
CA ILE A 797 29.81 -2.89 -4.95
C ILE A 797 30.46 -3.74 -3.86
N ASN A 798 31.46 -4.54 -4.23
CA ASN A 798 32.20 -5.37 -3.29
C ASN A 798 33.47 -4.66 -2.81
N GLN A 799 33.65 -4.50 -1.50
CA GLN A 799 34.92 -4.00 -0.96
C GLN A 799 36.00 -5.10 -0.98
N PRO A 800 37.19 -4.85 -1.59
CA PRO A 800 38.32 -5.73 -1.40
C PRO A 800 38.75 -5.69 0.08
N GLN A 801 38.80 -6.85 0.74
CA GLN A 801 39.42 -6.94 2.07
C GLN A 801 40.93 -6.92 1.88
N THR A 802 41.56 -5.75 1.96
CA THR A 802 43.00 -5.68 2.27
C THR A 802 43.19 -6.08 3.74
N GLN A 803 44.33 -6.72 4.03
CA GLN A 803 44.65 -7.51 5.23
C GLN A 803 44.01 -7.05 6.58
N GLN A 804 43.74 -8.04 7.45
CA GLN A 804 43.21 -7.90 8.82
C GLN A 804 43.70 -6.62 9.53
N GLY A 805 42.81 -5.64 9.72
CA GLY A 805 43.08 -4.47 10.57
C GLY A 805 42.50 -3.15 10.06
N ASP A 806 42.19 -3.02 8.76
CA ASP A 806 41.69 -1.75 8.23
C ASP A 806 40.24 -1.47 8.66
N GLN A 807 40.03 -0.32 9.29
CA GLN A 807 38.69 0.26 9.46
C GLN A 807 38.04 0.47 8.08
N PRO A 808 36.70 0.43 7.98
CA PRO A 808 36.01 0.67 6.71
C PRO A 808 36.48 1.99 6.11
N ARG A 809 37.14 1.97 4.95
CA ARG A 809 37.37 3.21 4.20
C ARG A 809 36.03 3.64 3.64
N GLY A 810 35.57 4.84 4.01
CA GLY A 810 34.47 5.49 3.31
C GLY A 810 34.91 5.72 1.87
N TYR A 811 34.18 5.16 0.89
CA TYR A 811 34.37 5.57 -0.50
C TYR A 811 33.68 6.90 -0.69
N ASP A 812 34.31 7.80 -1.45
CA ASP A 812 33.56 8.89 -2.06
C ASP A 812 32.73 8.34 -3.23
N ILE A 813 31.84 9.18 -3.77
CA ILE A 813 30.96 8.80 -4.88
C ILE A 813 31.74 8.42 -6.14
N LEU A 814 32.91 9.00 -6.37
CA LEU A 814 33.72 8.77 -7.55
C LEU A 814 34.33 7.35 -7.51
N GLU A 815 34.90 6.94 -6.39
CA GLU A 815 35.44 5.59 -6.20
C GLU A 815 34.33 4.53 -6.24
N ALA A 816 33.15 4.83 -5.70
CA ALA A 816 31.99 3.93 -5.81
C ALA A 816 31.60 3.69 -7.27
N TYR A 817 31.58 4.74 -8.10
CA TYR A 817 31.35 4.60 -9.53
C TYR A 817 32.44 3.79 -10.24
N LYS A 818 33.71 4.04 -9.96
CA LYS A 818 34.82 3.27 -10.56
C LYS A 818 34.68 1.77 -10.27
N LEU A 819 34.40 1.40 -9.01
CA LEU A 819 34.16 0.02 -8.62
C LEU A 819 32.92 -0.57 -9.31
N TRP A 820 31.86 0.22 -9.43
CA TRP A 820 30.64 -0.20 -10.10
C TRP A 820 30.84 -0.42 -11.61
N LEU A 821 31.53 0.48 -12.31
CA LEU A 821 31.78 0.33 -13.74
C LEU A 821 32.57 -0.93 -14.06
N ARG A 822 33.51 -1.35 -13.19
CA ARG A 822 34.24 -2.63 -13.34
C ARG A 822 33.31 -3.85 -13.34
N GLU A 823 32.23 -3.81 -12.57
CA GLU A 823 31.24 -4.88 -12.49
C GLU A 823 30.15 -4.75 -13.58
N TRP A 824 29.80 -3.52 -13.96
CA TRP A 824 28.68 -3.23 -14.85
C TRP A 824 29.02 -3.30 -16.35
N ILE A 825 30.18 -2.76 -16.73
CA ILE A 825 30.63 -2.72 -18.13
C ILE A 825 31.30 -4.07 -18.47
N SER A 826 30.87 -4.65 -19.59
CA SER A 826 31.36 -5.96 -20.05
C SER A 826 32.71 -5.85 -20.75
N GLU A 827 32.96 -4.74 -21.46
CA GLU A 827 34.18 -4.47 -22.21
C GLU A 827 35.37 -4.21 -21.28
N ASP A 828 36.56 -4.73 -21.60
CA ASP A 828 37.76 -4.48 -20.80
C ASP A 828 38.23 -3.02 -20.89
N ALA A 829 38.05 -2.38 -22.04
CA ALA A 829 38.36 -0.98 -22.25
C ALA A 829 37.41 -0.35 -23.29
N LEU A 830 36.91 0.85 -22.99
CA LEU A 830 35.98 1.61 -23.84
C LEU A 830 36.34 3.11 -23.87
N ARG A 831 36.24 3.75 -25.04
CA ARG A 831 36.45 5.19 -25.22
C ARG A 831 35.27 5.81 -25.95
N ILE A 832 34.70 6.89 -25.41
CA ILE A 832 33.62 7.68 -26.02
C ILE A 832 34.16 9.07 -26.37
N ASN A 833 34.09 9.43 -27.65
CA ASN A 833 34.38 10.77 -28.14
C ASN A 833 33.06 11.56 -28.29
N ILE A 834 32.99 12.77 -27.74
CA ILE A 834 31.84 13.67 -27.84
C ILE A 834 32.16 14.78 -28.83
N LEU A 835 31.43 14.81 -29.94
CA LEU A 835 31.50 15.90 -30.91
C LEU A 835 30.26 16.78 -30.78
N ILE A 836 30.43 18.10 -30.75
CA ILE A 836 29.33 19.06 -30.84
C ILE A 836 29.53 19.81 -32.15
N ASP A 837 28.52 19.76 -33.04
CA ASP A 837 28.56 20.42 -34.36
C ASP A 837 29.84 20.07 -35.17
N GLY A 838 30.29 18.82 -35.06
CA GLY A 838 31.47 18.29 -35.75
C GLY A 838 32.83 18.54 -35.05
N LEU A 839 32.86 19.32 -33.97
CA LEU A 839 34.07 19.59 -33.19
C LEU A 839 34.18 18.64 -32.00
N LEU A 840 35.34 18.00 -31.82
CA LEU A 840 35.61 17.17 -30.65
C LEU A 840 35.73 18.05 -29.40
N THR A 841 34.75 17.96 -28.51
CA THR A 841 34.65 18.81 -27.30
C THR A 841 34.97 18.06 -26.02
N GLY A 842 35.02 16.73 -26.06
CA GLY A 842 35.43 15.93 -24.91
C GLY A 842 35.64 14.47 -25.26
N ARG A 843 36.40 13.78 -24.41
CA ARG A 843 36.66 12.33 -24.53
C ARG A 843 36.57 11.68 -23.16
N MET A 844 35.81 10.58 -23.06
CA MET A 844 35.73 9.72 -21.87
C MET A 844 36.44 8.40 -22.17
N SER A 845 37.35 7.97 -21.29
CA SER A 845 38.03 6.67 -21.42
C SER A 845 37.80 5.84 -20.16
N PHE A 846 37.54 4.55 -20.35
CA PHE A 846 37.39 3.54 -19.33
C PHE A 846 38.34 2.38 -19.61
N ASP A 847 39.01 1.90 -18.56
CA ASP A 847 39.82 0.69 -18.58
C ASP A 847 39.62 -0.07 -17.27
N LYS A 848 39.02 -1.25 -17.35
CA LYS A 848 38.66 -2.10 -16.21
C LYS A 848 39.88 -2.53 -15.39
N ASN A 849 41.01 -2.74 -16.05
CA ASN A 849 42.24 -3.29 -15.48
C ASN A 849 43.24 -2.21 -15.05
N SER A 850 42.98 -0.94 -15.40
CA SER A 850 43.77 0.21 -14.97
C SER A 850 43.46 0.63 -13.53
N ASP A 851 44.44 1.24 -12.87
CA ASP A 851 44.24 1.97 -11.61
C ASP A 851 43.42 3.25 -11.84
N GLU A 852 43.62 3.90 -13.00
CA GLU A 852 42.78 5.01 -13.47
C GLU A 852 41.62 4.44 -14.30
N VAL A 853 40.62 3.88 -13.61
CA VAL A 853 39.47 3.19 -14.22
C VAL A 853 38.70 4.06 -15.20
N PHE A 854 38.59 5.36 -14.91
CA PHE A 854 37.86 6.33 -15.71
C PHE A 854 38.62 7.65 -15.77
N ARG A 855 38.65 8.26 -16.96
CA ARG A 855 39.19 9.61 -17.17
C ARG A 855 38.38 10.36 -18.22
N TYR A 856 38.10 11.62 -17.93
CA TYR A 856 37.59 12.59 -18.89
C TYR A 856 38.73 13.51 -19.35
N TYR A 857 38.78 13.80 -20.65
CA TYR A 857 39.69 14.73 -21.27
C TYR A 857 38.87 15.90 -21.81
N ASN A 858 39.17 17.10 -21.33
CA ASN A 858 38.54 18.33 -21.82
C ASN A 858 39.12 18.75 -23.19
N THR A 859 38.54 19.75 -23.83
CA THR A 859 38.95 20.24 -25.17
C THR A 859 40.45 20.52 -25.29
N ASN A 860 41.09 21.04 -24.24
CA ASN A 860 42.50 21.42 -24.23
C ASN A 860 43.46 20.24 -24.02
N GLU A 861 42.96 19.13 -23.46
CA GLU A 861 43.71 17.89 -23.20
C GLU A 861 43.61 16.88 -24.35
N LEU A 862 42.86 17.21 -25.41
CA LEU A 862 42.72 16.38 -26.61
C LEU A 862 43.97 16.48 -27.49
N THR A 863 45.08 15.86 -27.10
CA THR A 863 46.26 15.67 -27.97
C THR A 863 46.13 14.42 -28.85
N ASP A 864 46.93 14.37 -29.93
CA ASP A 864 46.92 13.29 -30.92
C ASP A 864 47.09 11.88 -30.32
N ASP A 865 46.42 10.94 -30.98
CA ASP A 865 46.02 9.57 -30.61
C ASP A 865 47.03 8.80 -29.71
N HIS A 866 46.83 8.86 -28.39
CA HIS A 866 47.38 7.83 -27.50
C HIS A 866 46.84 6.46 -27.95
N PRO A 867 47.71 5.46 -28.19
CA PRO A 867 47.30 4.14 -28.65
C PRO A 867 46.32 3.55 -27.64
N PHE A 868 45.14 3.16 -28.13
CA PHE A 868 44.06 2.59 -27.33
C PHE A 868 43.60 1.30 -27.99
N SER A 869 43.73 0.21 -27.27
CA SER A 869 43.42 -1.15 -27.74
C SER A 869 41.97 -1.57 -27.45
N GLY A 870 41.15 -0.71 -26.85
CA GLY A 870 39.74 -0.98 -26.54
C GLY A 870 38.76 -0.53 -27.63
N HIS A 871 37.46 -0.66 -27.32
CA HIS A 871 36.39 -0.23 -28.22
C HIS A 871 36.28 1.29 -28.27
N LYS A 872 36.23 1.88 -29.47
CA LYS A 872 36.03 3.33 -29.67
C LYS A 872 34.61 3.58 -30.15
N HIS A 873 33.89 4.48 -29.49
CA HIS A 873 32.56 4.96 -29.86
C HIS A 873 32.56 6.48 -30.01
N THR A 874 31.80 6.99 -30.97
CA THR A 874 31.74 8.42 -31.26
C THR A 874 30.30 8.89 -31.24
N ILE A 875 30.03 9.93 -30.46
CA ILE A 875 28.71 10.53 -30.29
C ILE A 875 28.75 11.94 -30.87
N GLN A 876 27.86 12.22 -31.82
CA GLN A 876 27.69 13.56 -32.38
C GLN A 876 26.41 14.20 -31.81
N LEU A 877 26.58 15.35 -31.17
CA LEU A 877 25.54 16.16 -30.57
C LEU A 877 25.27 17.38 -31.45
N ALA A 878 23.99 17.72 -31.62
CA ALA A 878 23.54 18.93 -32.29
C ALA A 878 22.62 19.74 -31.37
N HIS A 879 22.84 21.06 -31.32
CA HIS A 879 22.01 21.95 -30.50
C HIS A 879 20.70 22.29 -31.21
N GLY A 880 19.57 22.01 -30.55
CA GLY A 880 18.25 22.42 -31.02
C GLY A 880 17.65 21.53 -32.11
N GLY A 881 16.31 21.52 -32.18
CA GLY A 881 15.53 20.64 -33.05
C GLY A 881 15.53 20.98 -34.54
N PHE A 882 16.50 21.74 -35.04
CA PHE A 882 16.56 22.24 -36.42
C PHE A 882 17.49 21.45 -37.34
N SER A 883 18.26 20.49 -36.82
CA SER A 883 19.02 19.60 -37.70
C SER A 883 18.11 18.55 -38.32
N SER A 884 18.03 18.57 -39.65
CA SER A 884 17.40 17.54 -40.49
C SER A 884 18.27 16.28 -40.62
N ASP A 885 19.50 16.29 -40.09
CA ASP A 885 20.37 15.11 -40.10
C ASP A 885 19.86 14.08 -39.09
N SER A 886 19.41 12.95 -39.61
CA SER A 886 18.91 11.82 -38.84
C SER A 886 20.03 10.98 -38.20
N ASN A 887 21.30 11.40 -38.23
CA ASN A 887 22.40 10.72 -37.53
C ASN A 887 22.88 11.44 -36.25
N LEU A 888 22.36 12.64 -35.96
CA LEU A 888 22.79 13.45 -34.81
C LEU A 888 21.87 13.26 -33.59
N LEU A 889 22.47 13.15 -32.40
CA LEU A 889 21.74 13.25 -31.14
C LEU A 889 21.41 14.71 -30.83
N ARG A 890 20.17 14.96 -30.45
CA ARG A 890 19.70 16.30 -30.11
C ARG A 890 19.86 16.54 -28.61
N TYR A 891 20.28 17.75 -28.25
CA TYR A 891 20.24 18.24 -26.88
C TYR A 891 19.73 19.69 -26.82
N ARG A 892 19.24 20.11 -25.65
CA ARG A 892 18.77 21.47 -25.37
C ARG A 892 19.68 22.21 -24.38
N SER A 893 19.68 23.54 -24.45
CA SER A 893 20.39 24.42 -23.49
C SER A 893 19.86 24.32 -22.06
N HIS A 894 18.58 23.96 -21.89
CA HIS A 894 17.93 23.66 -20.61
C HIS A 894 17.83 22.14 -20.31
N GLY A 895 18.26 21.28 -21.23
CA GLY A 895 18.23 19.82 -21.07
C GLY A 895 19.34 19.30 -20.14
N ILE A 896 19.19 18.06 -19.68
CA ILE A 896 20.03 17.45 -18.62
C ILE A 896 21.53 17.46 -18.95
N TYR A 897 21.88 17.34 -20.24
CA TYR A 897 23.28 17.41 -20.70
C TYR A 897 23.95 18.72 -20.26
N ARG A 898 23.27 19.86 -20.42
CA ARG A 898 23.81 21.17 -20.05
C ARG A 898 23.57 21.52 -18.59
N THR A 899 22.40 21.20 -18.04
CA THR A 899 22.01 21.67 -16.69
C THR A 899 22.53 20.80 -15.56
N TYR A 900 22.89 19.54 -15.82
CA TYR A 900 23.44 18.63 -14.81
C TYR A 900 24.88 18.20 -15.15
N PHE A 901 25.09 17.57 -16.32
CA PHE A 901 26.39 16.98 -16.65
C PHE A 901 27.47 18.01 -16.95
N MET A 902 27.14 19.10 -17.65
CA MET A 902 28.09 20.13 -18.07
C MET A 902 27.96 21.45 -17.31
N ARG A 903 27.15 21.51 -16.24
CA ARG A 903 26.73 22.77 -15.59
C ARG A 903 27.89 23.65 -15.14
N ASP A 904 28.87 23.04 -14.51
CA ASP A 904 29.98 23.73 -13.83
C ASP A 904 31.33 23.48 -14.54
N ILE A 905 31.31 22.82 -15.71
CA ILE A 905 32.51 22.50 -16.48
C ILE A 905 32.84 23.69 -17.39
N THR A 906 33.90 24.41 -17.06
CA THR A 906 34.44 25.49 -17.91
C THR A 906 35.60 24.99 -18.76
N ASP A 907 35.63 25.37 -20.03
CA ASP A 907 36.72 25.03 -20.94
C ASP A 907 38.09 25.43 -20.36
N GLY A 908 39.01 24.46 -20.29
CA GLY A 908 40.39 24.65 -19.85
C GLY A 908 40.65 24.61 -18.34
N SER A 909 39.62 24.48 -17.51
CA SER A 909 39.79 24.26 -16.07
C SER A 909 39.89 22.77 -15.72
N PRO A 910 40.62 22.40 -14.65
CA PRO A 910 40.59 21.05 -14.10
C PRO A 910 39.19 20.69 -13.62
N VAL A 911 38.74 19.48 -13.95
CA VAL A 911 37.42 18.98 -13.56
C VAL A 911 37.43 18.55 -12.10
N SER A 912 36.53 19.10 -11.29
CA SER A 912 36.40 18.78 -9.85
C SER A 912 35.94 17.32 -9.62
N VAL A 913 36.13 16.79 -8.40
CA VAL A 913 35.69 15.42 -8.05
C VAL A 913 34.17 15.25 -8.26
N LEU A 914 33.38 16.28 -7.94
CA LEU A 914 31.93 16.26 -8.14
C LEU A 914 31.58 16.24 -9.64
N GLU A 915 32.22 17.07 -10.45
CA GLU A 915 32.03 17.05 -11.90
C GLU A 915 32.46 15.72 -12.51
N GLN A 916 33.59 15.15 -12.08
CA GLN A 916 34.03 13.81 -12.51
C GLN A 916 32.98 12.75 -12.15
N SER A 917 32.35 12.85 -10.97
CA SER A 917 31.28 11.93 -10.57
C SER A 917 30.02 12.04 -11.45
N ARG A 918 29.72 13.23 -11.98
CA ARG A 918 28.64 13.41 -12.98
C ARG A 918 29.04 12.88 -14.35
N LEU A 919 30.30 13.05 -14.76
CA LEU A 919 30.79 12.56 -16.05
C LEU A 919 30.90 11.02 -16.10
N ILE A 920 31.33 10.37 -15.01
CA ILE A 920 31.35 8.91 -14.91
C ILE A 920 29.91 8.34 -14.90
N GLU A 921 28.95 9.09 -14.33
CA GLU A 921 27.53 8.77 -14.45
C GLU A 921 27.02 8.94 -15.89
N LEU A 922 27.38 10.02 -16.58
CA LEU A 922 27.06 10.18 -18.01
C LEU A 922 27.62 9.01 -18.83
N PHE A 923 28.84 8.57 -18.51
CA PHE A 923 29.44 7.40 -19.13
C PHE A 923 28.62 6.13 -18.84
N GLU A 924 28.23 5.85 -17.60
CA GLU A 924 27.31 4.75 -17.26
C GLU A 924 26.03 4.80 -18.11
N VAL A 925 25.40 5.98 -18.19
CA VAL A 925 24.16 6.20 -18.94
C VAL A 925 24.34 5.87 -20.43
N LEU A 926 25.38 6.38 -21.07
CA LEU A 926 25.64 6.20 -22.50
C LEU A 926 26.02 4.75 -22.86
N THR A 927 26.70 4.05 -21.95
CA THR A 927 27.19 2.68 -22.17
C THR A 927 26.17 1.59 -21.83
N THR A 928 25.18 1.90 -21.00
CA THR A 928 24.18 0.92 -20.55
C THR A 928 23.30 0.47 -21.72
N LYS A 929 23.29 -0.82 -22.05
CA LYS A 929 22.50 -1.38 -23.15
C LYS A 929 21.12 -1.82 -22.65
N VAL A 930 20.07 -1.31 -23.27
CA VAL A 930 18.68 -1.59 -22.88
C VAL A 930 17.94 -2.19 -24.08
N THR A 931 17.31 -3.34 -23.88
CA THR A 931 16.47 -3.99 -24.89
C THR A 931 15.02 -3.97 -24.41
N ILE A 932 14.10 -3.47 -25.24
CA ILE A 932 12.70 -3.24 -24.88
C ILE A 932 11.78 -3.97 -25.85
N PHE A 933 10.91 -4.81 -25.33
CA PHE A 933 9.79 -5.41 -26.05
C PHE A 933 8.49 -4.86 -25.45
N ASP A 934 8.02 -3.75 -26.02
CA ASP A 934 6.74 -3.14 -25.65
C ASP A 934 6.20 -2.30 -26.82
N ASN A 935 5.03 -2.68 -27.34
CA ASN A 935 4.44 -1.98 -28.48
C ASN A 935 4.05 -0.53 -28.18
N ARG A 936 3.74 -0.19 -26.93
CA ARG A 936 3.35 1.19 -26.53
C ARG A 936 4.52 2.14 -26.57
N ILE A 937 5.72 1.67 -26.20
CA ILE A 937 6.96 2.44 -26.34
C ILE A 937 7.35 2.53 -27.82
N ARG A 938 7.32 1.41 -28.54
CA ARG A 938 7.65 1.37 -29.97
C ARG A 938 6.78 2.32 -30.80
N GLN A 939 5.47 2.36 -30.54
CA GLN A 939 4.53 3.24 -31.25
C GLN A 939 4.85 4.73 -31.07
N ARG A 940 5.37 5.14 -29.90
CA ARG A 940 5.76 6.54 -29.63
C ARG A 940 6.99 7.00 -30.42
N ILE A 941 7.82 6.05 -30.84
CA ILE A 941 9.11 6.31 -31.51
C ILE A 941 9.00 6.11 -33.03
N ARG A 942 7.90 5.52 -33.51
CA ARG A 942 7.75 4.90 -34.84
C ARG A 942 7.79 5.85 -36.06
N ASN A 943 8.13 7.13 -35.89
CA ASN A 943 8.40 8.04 -36.99
C ASN A 943 9.89 8.03 -37.37
N ASN A 944 10.22 7.30 -38.46
CA ASN A 944 11.40 7.31 -39.35
C ASN A 944 12.83 7.56 -38.77
N ASP A 945 13.78 6.71 -39.20
CA ASP A 945 15.25 6.76 -39.04
C ASP A 945 15.85 6.77 -37.61
N ARG A 946 15.10 7.17 -36.58
CA ARG A 946 15.63 7.32 -35.22
C ARG A 946 15.82 6.03 -34.44
N GLU A 947 15.07 4.97 -34.75
CA GLU A 947 15.25 3.65 -34.14
C GLU A 947 16.69 3.12 -34.34
N LYS A 948 17.28 3.41 -35.50
CA LYS A 948 18.68 3.07 -35.80
C LYS A 948 19.66 3.83 -34.90
N ILE A 949 19.47 5.13 -34.71
CA ILE A 949 20.31 5.93 -33.79
C ILE A 949 20.19 5.42 -32.36
N PHE A 950 18.96 5.14 -31.91
CA PHE A 950 18.72 4.66 -30.56
C PHE A 950 19.48 3.35 -30.33
N LYS A 951 19.43 2.42 -31.29
CA LYS A 951 20.18 1.17 -31.22
C LYS A 951 21.69 1.37 -31.30
N GLN A 952 22.17 2.12 -32.29
CA GLN A 952 23.61 2.22 -32.62
C GLN A 952 24.37 3.19 -31.71
N VAL A 953 23.74 4.30 -31.31
CA VAL A 953 24.40 5.40 -30.58
C VAL A 953 24.02 5.41 -29.10
N LEU A 954 22.72 5.27 -28.79
CA LEU A 954 22.22 5.30 -27.40
C LEU A 954 22.15 3.92 -26.75
N ASN A 955 22.50 2.84 -27.45
CA ASN A 955 22.40 1.48 -26.93
C ASN A 955 20.98 1.12 -26.42
N ILE A 956 19.94 1.52 -27.16
CA ILE A 956 18.53 1.18 -26.89
C ILE A 956 17.98 0.41 -28.09
N SER A 957 17.77 -0.90 -27.93
CA SER A 957 17.04 -1.74 -28.89
C SER A 957 15.55 -1.77 -28.52
N ILE A 958 14.67 -1.48 -29.48
CA ILE A 958 13.22 -1.49 -29.26
C ILE A 958 12.56 -2.39 -30.29
N HIS A 959 11.77 -3.32 -29.82
CA HIS A 959 11.25 -4.44 -30.61
C HIS A 959 9.73 -4.55 -30.50
N SER A 960 9.14 -5.30 -31.43
CA SER A 960 7.71 -5.57 -31.44
C SER A 960 7.36 -6.81 -30.63
N GLU A 961 6.15 -6.83 -30.07
CA GLU A 961 5.64 -7.99 -29.33
C GLU A 961 4.98 -9.02 -30.27
N GLU A 962 5.56 -9.24 -31.45
CA GLU A 962 5.06 -10.20 -32.43
C GLU A 962 5.42 -11.63 -32.01
N GLN A 963 4.44 -12.53 -32.09
CA GLN A 963 4.61 -13.93 -31.67
C GLN A 963 5.41 -14.72 -32.71
N PRO A 964 6.23 -15.69 -32.27
CA PRO A 964 6.91 -16.60 -33.18
C PRO A 964 5.92 -17.57 -33.84
N ILE A 965 6.27 -18.06 -35.03
CA ILE A 965 5.50 -18.99 -35.83
C ILE A 965 6.30 -20.29 -35.98
N MET A 966 5.64 -21.43 -35.81
CA MET A 966 6.25 -22.75 -36.00
C MET A 966 6.11 -23.19 -37.46
N ASP A 967 7.20 -23.68 -38.06
CA ASP A 967 7.15 -24.28 -39.39
C ASP A 967 6.61 -25.72 -39.36
N LYS A 968 6.56 -26.35 -40.54
CA LYS A 968 6.10 -27.73 -40.72
C LYS A 968 7.08 -28.77 -40.14
N GLN A 969 8.29 -28.37 -39.80
CA GLN A 969 9.37 -29.20 -39.26
C GLN A 969 9.47 -29.07 -37.72
N GLY A 970 8.63 -28.25 -37.10
CA GLY A 970 8.61 -28.03 -35.64
C GLY A 970 9.64 -27.01 -35.16
N LEU A 971 10.26 -26.23 -36.05
CA LEU A 971 11.19 -25.16 -35.71
C LEU A 971 10.44 -23.82 -35.58
N TRP A 972 10.87 -22.99 -34.64
CA TRP A 972 10.28 -21.68 -34.38
C TRP A 972 11.03 -20.58 -35.12
N TYR A 973 10.31 -19.66 -35.77
CA TYR A 973 10.84 -18.51 -36.49
C TYR A 973 10.00 -17.25 -36.23
N GLY A 974 10.51 -16.10 -36.63
CA GLY A 974 9.82 -14.82 -36.54
C GLY A 974 10.55 -13.82 -35.65
N ASN A 975 9.96 -12.63 -35.49
CA ASN A 975 10.64 -11.49 -34.89
C ASN A 975 11.23 -11.78 -33.51
N TRP A 976 10.54 -12.51 -32.64
CA TRP A 976 11.08 -12.88 -31.33
C TRP A 976 12.38 -13.69 -31.44
N GLU A 977 12.40 -14.75 -32.26
CA GLU A 977 13.56 -15.64 -32.40
C GLU A 977 14.80 -14.92 -32.98
N ASP A 978 14.56 -13.95 -33.87
CA ASP A 978 15.63 -13.13 -34.43
C ASP A 978 16.11 -12.04 -33.47
N GLN A 979 15.17 -11.34 -32.82
CA GLN A 979 15.46 -10.16 -32.01
C GLN A 979 15.93 -10.52 -30.60
N LYS A 980 15.56 -11.69 -30.05
CA LYS A 980 16.02 -12.13 -28.73
C LYS A 980 17.54 -12.29 -28.64
N LYS A 981 18.24 -12.40 -29.77
CA LYS A 981 19.71 -12.39 -29.82
C LYS A 981 20.33 -11.11 -29.26
N ASP A 982 19.63 -9.97 -29.34
CA ASP A 982 20.07 -8.70 -28.74
C ASP A 982 20.12 -8.78 -27.20
N ILE A 983 19.42 -9.75 -26.57
CA ILE A 983 19.40 -9.94 -25.11
C ILE A 983 20.75 -10.42 -24.58
N ALA A 984 21.53 -11.15 -25.38
CA ALA A 984 22.82 -11.68 -24.94
C ALA A 984 23.79 -10.55 -24.52
N ALA A 985 23.70 -9.39 -25.17
CA ALA A 985 24.55 -8.23 -24.92
C ALA A 985 23.90 -7.13 -24.06
N SER A 986 22.61 -7.22 -23.72
CA SER A 986 21.88 -6.14 -23.02
C SER A 986 22.19 -6.11 -21.52
N GLN A 987 22.24 -4.98 -20.83
CA GLN A 987 22.27 -5.01 -19.36
C GLN A 987 20.86 -5.03 -18.78
N PHE A 988 19.91 -4.37 -19.43
CA PHE A 988 18.49 -4.41 -19.07
C PHE A 988 17.66 -5.02 -20.19
N LEU A 989 16.76 -5.94 -19.83
CA LEU A 989 15.71 -6.45 -20.70
C LEU A 989 14.35 -6.04 -20.15
N ILE A 990 13.59 -5.25 -20.91
CA ILE A 990 12.24 -4.83 -20.55
C ILE A 990 11.24 -5.64 -21.37
N LEU A 991 10.35 -6.37 -20.69
CA LEU A 991 9.31 -7.19 -21.30
C LEU A 991 7.96 -6.88 -20.69
N HIS A 992 6.95 -6.70 -21.53
CA HIS A 992 5.58 -6.63 -21.06
C HIS A 992 5.02 -8.02 -20.74
N LEU A 993 4.33 -8.14 -19.61
CA LEU A 993 3.78 -9.40 -19.11
C LEU A 993 2.85 -10.09 -20.11
N SER A 994 1.99 -9.34 -20.80
CA SER A 994 1.07 -9.94 -21.78
C SER A 994 1.79 -10.50 -23.02
N PHE A 995 3.01 -10.05 -23.31
CA PHE A 995 3.83 -10.64 -24.35
C PHE A 995 4.40 -11.99 -23.91
N ILE A 996 4.89 -12.07 -22.66
CA ILE A 996 5.37 -13.32 -22.04
C ILE A 996 4.25 -14.38 -22.02
N GLU A 997 3.04 -13.98 -21.60
CA GLU A 997 1.85 -14.85 -21.56
C GLU A 997 1.55 -15.51 -22.90
N LYS A 998 1.50 -14.69 -23.96
CA LYS A 998 1.22 -15.17 -25.31
C LYS A 998 2.33 -16.09 -25.80
N LEU A 999 3.58 -15.79 -25.46
CA LEU A 999 4.72 -16.60 -25.87
C LEU A 999 4.72 -17.97 -25.18
N LEU A 1000 4.44 -17.99 -23.87
CA LEU A 1000 4.26 -19.23 -23.10
C LEU A 1000 3.13 -20.08 -23.68
N LEU A 1001 1.96 -19.49 -23.95
CA LEU A 1001 0.84 -20.21 -24.55
C LEU A 1001 1.21 -20.78 -25.93
N THR A 1002 1.90 -19.98 -26.75
CA THR A 1002 2.23 -20.34 -28.14
C THR A 1002 3.27 -21.46 -28.20
N LYS A 1003 4.37 -21.35 -27.45
CA LYS A 1003 5.51 -22.28 -27.54
C LYS A 1003 5.44 -23.43 -26.54
N TYR A 1004 4.86 -23.19 -25.36
CA TYR A 1004 4.97 -24.06 -24.20
C TYR A 1004 3.60 -24.53 -23.66
N GLY A 1005 2.48 -24.29 -24.37
CA GLY A 1005 1.15 -24.70 -23.93
C GLY A 1005 0.98 -26.21 -23.66
N ALA A 1006 1.86 -27.05 -24.22
CA ALA A 1006 1.90 -28.50 -23.98
C ALA A 1006 2.93 -28.93 -22.92
N HIS A 1007 3.69 -28.00 -22.33
CA HIS A 1007 4.70 -28.30 -21.32
C HIS A 1007 4.03 -28.76 -20.01
N PRO A 1008 4.54 -29.78 -19.30
CA PRO A 1008 3.92 -30.27 -18.05
C PRO A 1008 3.77 -29.19 -16.96
N ASP A 1009 4.75 -28.29 -16.88
CA ASP A 1009 4.73 -27.15 -15.95
C ASP A 1009 4.03 -25.89 -16.48
N TYR A 1010 3.40 -25.99 -17.67
CA TYR A 1010 2.66 -24.87 -18.23
C TYR A 1010 1.51 -24.48 -17.31
N ALA A 1011 1.49 -23.20 -17.00
CA ALA A 1011 0.32 -22.51 -16.50
C ALA A 1011 0.38 -21.10 -17.08
N ASP A 1012 -0.77 -20.49 -17.33
CA ASP A 1012 -0.89 -19.12 -17.83
C ASP A 1012 -0.15 -18.08 -16.97
N GLU A 1013 0.32 -18.47 -15.77
CA GLU A 1013 0.98 -17.63 -14.76
C GLU A 1013 2.42 -18.09 -14.41
N ASN A 1014 3.07 -18.96 -15.22
CA ASN A 1014 4.39 -19.52 -14.90
C ASN A 1014 5.58 -18.77 -15.53
N ILE A 1015 6.02 -17.69 -14.90
CA ILE A 1015 7.16 -16.87 -15.35
C ILE A 1015 8.50 -17.62 -15.24
N GLY A 1016 8.63 -18.50 -14.25
CA GLY A 1016 9.85 -19.27 -14.05
C GLY A 1016 10.20 -20.10 -15.28
N LEU A 1017 9.19 -20.74 -15.88
CA LEU A 1017 9.32 -21.50 -17.13
C LEU A 1017 9.82 -20.61 -18.28
N PHE A 1018 9.27 -19.40 -18.42
CA PHE A 1018 9.74 -18.46 -19.44
C PHE A 1018 11.21 -18.06 -19.23
N ILE A 1019 11.59 -17.75 -17.98
CA ILE A 1019 12.98 -17.37 -17.67
C ILE A 1019 13.93 -18.53 -17.97
N GLU A 1020 13.57 -19.73 -17.54
CA GLU A 1020 14.37 -20.95 -17.73
C GLU A 1020 14.58 -21.28 -19.20
N GLU A 1021 13.52 -21.26 -20.00
CA GLU A 1021 13.56 -21.70 -21.40
C GLU A 1021 14.02 -20.63 -22.38
N GLU A 1022 13.66 -19.37 -22.19
CA GLU A 1022 13.91 -18.30 -23.16
C GLU A 1022 15.03 -17.34 -22.75
N ILE A 1023 15.23 -17.10 -21.46
CA ILE A 1023 16.18 -16.09 -20.97
C ILE A 1023 17.52 -16.70 -20.57
N MET A 1024 17.52 -17.72 -19.73
CA MET A 1024 18.74 -18.37 -19.21
C MET A 1024 19.71 -18.83 -20.30
N PRO A 1025 19.28 -19.38 -21.46
CA PRO A 1025 20.20 -19.76 -22.54
C PRO A 1025 20.99 -18.59 -23.12
N LEU A 1026 20.51 -17.35 -22.95
CA LEU A 1026 21.10 -16.15 -23.53
C LEU A 1026 21.97 -15.38 -22.55
N VAL A 1027 21.73 -15.52 -21.23
CA VAL A 1027 22.35 -14.65 -20.21
C VAL A 1027 23.15 -15.41 -19.15
N SER A 1028 23.19 -16.75 -19.22
CA SER A 1028 23.99 -17.57 -18.32
C SER A 1028 25.33 -17.97 -18.91
N ILE A 1029 26.34 -18.05 -18.06
CA ILE A 1029 27.67 -18.58 -18.35
C ILE A 1029 27.88 -19.75 -17.38
N ASN A 1030 28.05 -20.97 -17.91
CA ASN A 1030 28.17 -22.21 -17.11
C ASN A 1030 27.00 -22.41 -16.11
N GLY A 1031 25.78 -22.06 -16.53
CA GLY A 1031 24.57 -22.19 -15.68
C GLY A 1031 24.41 -21.11 -14.60
N THR A 1032 25.35 -20.16 -14.49
CA THR A 1032 25.24 -19.01 -13.58
C THR A 1032 24.90 -17.76 -14.38
N ILE A 1033 23.95 -16.96 -13.91
CA ILE A 1033 23.58 -15.72 -14.60
C ILE A 1033 24.72 -14.68 -14.55
N ARG A 1034 24.91 -13.94 -15.64
CA ARG A 1034 25.84 -12.81 -15.65
C ARG A 1034 25.38 -11.72 -14.67
N LYS A 1035 26.32 -11.21 -13.88
CA LYS A 1035 26.04 -10.27 -12.77
C LYS A 1035 25.49 -8.91 -13.22
N ASN A 1036 25.76 -8.50 -14.45
CA ASN A 1036 25.34 -7.22 -15.03
C ASN A 1036 24.06 -7.33 -15.88
N PHE A 1037 23.19 -8.29 -15.58
CA PHE A 1037 21.89 -8.45 -16.25
C PHE A 1037 20.73 -8.27 -15.30
N ILE A 1038 19.71 -7.53 -15.76
CA ILE A 1038 18.46 -7.32 -15.05
C ILE A 1038 17.29 -7.50 -16.02
N LEU A 1039 16.36 -8.37 -15.64
CA LEU A 1039 15.07 -8.56 -16.28
C LEU A 1039 14.04 -7.63 -15.63
N VAL A 1040 13.44 -6.74 -16.42
CA VAL A 1040 12.41 -5.80 -16.01
C VAL A 1040 11.09 -6.20 -16.62
N ILE A 1041 10.11 -6.48 -15.76
CA ILE A 1041 8.79 -6.89 -16.20
C ILE A 1041 7.81 -5.77 -15.97
N THR A 1042 7.18 -5.36 -17.07
CA THR A 1042 6.13 -4.35 -17.06
C THR A 1042 4.78 -5.04 -17.11
N SER A 1043 3.80 -4.49 -16.41
CA SER A 1043 2.41 -4.95 -16.43
C SER A 1043 1.50 -3.74 -16.32
N GLY A 1044 0.24 -3.84 -16.72
CA GLY A 1044 -0.77 -2.80 -16.50
C GLY A 1044 -1.88 -3.20 -15.51
N ARG A 1045 -1.89 -4.44 -14.98
CA ARG A 1045 -3.06 -4.99 -14.24
C ARG A 1045 -2.74 -5.73 -12.94
N GLY A 1046 -1.64 -5.40 -12.25
CA GLY A 1046 -1.40 -5.87 -10.87
C GLY A 1046 -1.40 -7.40 -10.67
N ARG A 1047 -0.92 -8.17 -11.65
CA ARG A 1047 -0.93 -9.64 -11.62
C ARG A 1047 0.17 -10.21 -10.72
N THR A 1048 -0.05 -10.15 -9.40
CA THR A 1048 0.91 -10.56 -8.36
C THR A 1048 1.18 -12.07 -8.29
N LYS A 1049 0.29 -12.91 -8.83
CA LYS A 1049 0.44 -14.38 -8.79
C LYS A 1049 1.73 -14.88 -9.44
N TRP A 1050 2.18 -14.22 -10.50
CA TRP A 1050 3.45 -14.53 -11.19
C TRP A 1050 4.65 -14.37 -10.27
N TRP A 1051 4.70 -13.26 -9.53
CA TRP A 1051 5.77 -12.99 -8.58
C TRP A 1051 5.74 -13.96 -7.41
N LYS A 1052 4.55 -14.19 -6.82
CA LYS A 1052 4.38 -15.18 -5.75
C LYS A 1052 4.88 -16.56 -6.17
N ARG A 1053 4.57 -16.98 -7.40
CA ARG A 1053 5.05 -18.26 -7.93
C ARG A 1053 6.58 -18.30 -8.09
N LEU A 1054 7.22 -17.18 -8.44
CA LEU A 1054 8.68 -17.06 -8.49
C LEU A 1054 9.31 -17.15 -7.10
N GLU A 1055 8.66 -16.60 -6.07
CA GLU A 1055 9.12 -16.64 -4.67
C GLU A 1055 8.84 -17.99 -3.98
N GLU A 1056 7.68 -18.60 -4.22
CA GLU A 1056 7.20 -19.79 -3.52
C GLU A 1056 7.79 -21.09 -4.08
N LYS A 1057 8.05 -21.17 -5.40
CA LYS A 1057 8.66 -22.35 -6.02
C LYS A 1057 10.18 -22.33 -5.85
N ARG A 1058 10.70 -23.32 -5.10
CA ARG A 1058 12.14 -23.48 -4.81
C ARG A 1058 13.03 -23.48 -6.06
N GLU A 1059 12.57 -24.05 -7.16
CA GLU A 1059 13.30 -24.11 -8.44
C GLU A 1059 13.48 -22.73 -9.10
N TYR A 1060 12.52 -21.81 -8.90
CA TYR A 1060 12.52 -20.47 -9.52
C TYR A 1060 12.98 -19.35 -8.59
N MET A 1061 13.08 -19.62 -7.29
CA MET A 1061 13.55 -18.67 -6.28
C MET A 1061 14.86 -17.96 -6.69
N PRO A 1062 15.87 -18.61 -7.31
CA PRO A 1062 17.08 -17.94 -7.77
C PRO A 1062 16.86 -16.86 -8.83
N PHE A 1063 15.73 -16.85 -9.55
CA PHE A 1063 15.45 -15.84 -10.59
C PHE A 1063 14.98 -14.50 -10.01
N THR A 1064 14.55 -14.48 -8.74
CA THR A 1064 14.17 -13.25 -8.03
C THR A 1064 15.32 -12.26 -7.93
N GLN A 1065 16.57 -12.74 -7.97
CA GLN A 1065 17.77 -11.93 -7.78
C GLN A 1065 18.08 -10.97 -8.95
N PHE A 1066 17.52 -11.21 -10.14
CA PHE A 1066 17.73 -10.37 -11.31
C PHE A 1066 16.43 -9.91 -11.97
N THR A 1067 15.28 -10.28 -11.40
CA THR A 1067 13.96 -9.93 -11.94
C THR A 1067 13.34 -8.81 -11.10
N ILE A 1068 13.05 -7.67 -11.74
CA ILE A 1068 12.37 -6.54 -11.12
C ILE A 1068 11.07 -6.23 -11.84
N PHE A 1069 10.09 -5.69 -11.11
CA PHE A 1069 8.80 -5.28 -11.67
C PHE A 1069 8.69 -3.76 -11.66
N ARG A 1070 8.28 -3.17 -12.79
CA ARG A 1070 8.08 -1.72 -12.92
C ARG A 1070 6.71 -1.40 -13.53
N PRO A 1071 6.05 -0.29 -13.15
CA PRO A 1071 4.91 0.21 -13.90
C PRO A 1071 5.38 0.58 -15.30
N ILE A 1072 4.61 0.23 -16.33
CA ILE A 1072 4.96 0.68 -17.68
C ILE A 1072 4.89 2.20 -17.77
N GLU A 1073 3.99 2.81 -17.00
CA GLU A 1073 3.75 4.24 -16.95
C GLU A 1073 5.00 5.01 -16.48
N SER A 1074 5.83 4.44 -15.58
CA SER A 1074 7.12 5.04 -15.19
C SER A 1074 8.09 5.13 -16.37
N ILE A 1075 8.17 4.06 -17.18
CA ILE A 1075 9.01 4.02 -18.38
C ILE A 1075 8.44 4.97 -19.44
N ILE A 1076 7.12 4.94 -19.67
CA ILE A 1076 6.46 5.84 -20.62
C ILE A 1076 6.70 7.30 -20.24
N SER A 1077 6.56 7.68 -18.96
CA SER A 1077 6.81 9.05 -18.50
C SER A 1077 8.24 9.49 -18.83
N GLY A 1078 9.24 8.64 -18.61
CA GLY A 1078 10.63 8.94 -18.94
C GLY A 1078 10.86 9.18 -20.44
N PHE A 1079 10.13 8.48 -21.31
CA PHE A 1079 10.16 8.71 -22.75
C PHE A 1079 9.39 9.97 -23.16
N GLU A 1080 8.19 10.21 -22.65
CA GLU A 1080 7.33 11.32 -23.06
C GLU A 1080 7.91 12.69 -22.71
N ASP A 1081 8.51 12.83 -21.52
CA ASP A 1081 9.16 14.08 -21.09
C ASP A 1081 10.26 14.50 -22.07
N ALA A 1082 11.13 13.55 -22.44
CA ALA A 1082 12.25 13.81 -23.31
C ALA A 1082 11.84 13.95 -24.80
N LEU A 1083 10.86 13.17 -25.25
CA LEU A 1083 10.31 13.28 -26.62
C LEU A 1083 9.62 14.64 -26.84
N GLY A 1084 8.89 15.14 -25.84
CA GLY A 1084 8.30 16.48 -25.86
C GLY A 1084 9.35 17.58 -26.01
N ARG A 1085 10.45 17.47 -25.25
CA ARG A 1085 11.60 18.40 -25.31
C ARG A 1085 12.44 18.25 -26.59
N LYS A 1086 12.33 17.11 -27.27
CA LYS A 1086 13.20 16.66 -28.38
C LYS A 1086 14.67 16.56 -27.96
N ASP A 1087 14.93 16.02 -26.78
CA ASP A 1087 16.27 15.83 -26.23
C ASP A 1087 16.58 14.32 -26.07
N ASP A 1088 17.54 13.83 -26.85
CA ASP A 1088 17.87 12.40 -26.93
C ASP A 1088 18.73 11.93 -25.75
N ILE A 1089 19.54 12.82 -25.16
CA ILE A 1089 20.35 12.53 -23.98
C ILE A 1089 19.46 12.47 -22.73
N GLU A 1090 18.50 13.38 -22.64
CA GLU A 1090 17.50 13.37 -21.57
C GLU A 1090 16.64 12.11 -21.60
N LEU A 1091 16.27 11.63 -22.79
CA LEU A 1091 15.55 10.35 -22.93
C LEU A 1091 16.36 9.20 -22.34
N LYS A 1092 17.64 9.10 -22.74
CA LYS A 1092 18.52 8.03 -22.25
C LYS A 1092 18.74 8.12 -20.74
N TYR A 1093 18.96 9.32 -20.23
CA TYR A 1093 19.14 9.59 -18.82
C TYR A 1093 17.90 9.19 -18.00
N ASN A 1094 16.71 9.67 -18.39
CA ASN A 1094 15.46 9.37 -17.69
C ASN A 1094 15.17 7.86 -17.68
N LEU A 1095 15.38 7.17 -18.79
CA LEU A 1095 15.25 5.71 -18.86
C LEU A 1095 16.21 5.00 -17.90
N CYS A 1096 17.50 5.37 -17.91
CA CYS A 1096 18.48 4.81 -16.98
C CYS A 1096 18.13 5.12 -15.52
N LYS A 1097 17.67 6.35 -15.22
CA LYS A 1097 17.24 6.76 -13.88
C LYS A 1097 16.15 5.83 -13.32
N VAL A 1098 15.11 5.58 -14.12
CA VAL A 1098 14.00 4.66 -13.80
C VAL A 1098 14.49 3.23 -13.58
N LEU A 1099 15.45 2.77 -14.38
CA LEU A 1099 15.97 1.41 -14.30
C LEU A 1099 16.88 1.18 -13.09
N PHE A 1100 17.78 2.12 -12.80
CA PHE A 1100 18.70 2.04 -11.68
C PHE A 1100 18.06 2.38 -10.33
N GLY A 1101 16.95 3.13 -10.33
CA GLY A 1101 16.30 3.58 -9.11
C GLY A 1101 17.15 4.58 -8.33
N SER A 1102 17.73 5.57 -9.01
CA SER A 1102 18.55 6.63 -8.37
C SER A 1102 18.32 7.99 -8.99
#